data_AF-A0A1V9Z417-F1
#
_entry.id   AF-A0A1V9Z417-F1
#
_cell.length_a   1.000
_cell.length_b   1.000
_cell.length_c   1.000
_cell.angle_alpha   90.00
_cell.angle_beta   90.00
_cell.angle_gamma   90.00
#
_symmetry.space_group_name_H-M   'P 1'
#
loop_
_entity.id
_entity.type
_entity.pdbx_description
1 polymer ?
#
loop_
_entity_poly.entity_id
_entity_poly.type
_entity_poly.pdbx_seq_one_letter_code
_entity_poly.pdbx_strand_id
1 'polypeptide(L)'
;MARVADTNAATPPNGYHVRRNRVSVFLSLCSLLNIACMPMKAYISEYLPWHAPPVLHPTFANYSDFTRHMLGYYQTLYTNVSVPRDVTYYCDSAEDTQVMRQVLRPAIVAPIPRDECLSRFLLGTPGLIFYSKAEMDVVCAIVSATDVRVVDVMASARDLCFWERFLSLDIGISCLWLTAGDAVHGTTDATLVTLTYLYSAVRYDKWLWLKFVFRLFNTGFVLHRLWTKYYRHVLELQQALATRSHLAEPEGLWRYELVVGDPTAIILMDAWVAFTFVVDIWLSVGNVGVGVLRATQNGDLMVFFINTLYLSRTVWFAYWGLCVVAYWLKKKRCQRFFCDVDPTMVAIAVTIYGPLVSWLSGNVAFLTQLYQYLLECLVPTSSRNQYNELVLSCSLYTIGIACVPIVYGFLAALLKCRRCSSLHPEYGSPMTQSALYASHAYNTLKGRSLLALVRPFRTTPHVAPRGGTVYALFEADPRYKRCPTIRLCAADCYLLCYHNGVLKEKLRLSLLSSVELHPNERALAIVTAATPSEFVFNAFAGGTPATSTDSKTLLVPGALQLHMPAPPRRYRVVLNRASVVLSLCSLVNVASMPLKAYISEYVPWRAPRVIPTAYANYSDFNEKLLRYNAATYSYATLPSGATYYSDTINDVQVMRALLHPADKAPIARDNCVRDFLLGLPGLMFYTEAQMDLLCNLVAPANATQPQDATRGACFVHTIARSNIGTSCVWLTPGDAISGSNTTDAVTMTFTYTAPRYAMWLWLKFGYRLCNTCFVLYRMWTKYYRHVVDLRWRLQTTGHLEDRGQELDVWRYDLVLGDPTAIILMDPWVATAFLVDIWLSIGNVGIAILRASQNGDLVVNLINILYLSRTVWFAYCGLCITAAWLKKRHKQRLFIDVDPTMVAMGIAVYGPIVSWFSGNVTIMAQAYHLLFSALVSPELRNEMNDVLLGCIFYTIMIAVLPLVYGFLAAHFQLRQGTRTNYGSFRYNNIKNRALFKCLNSFRATKAGAARGGAVYALFNFDARYKHCPTISMRGADCFLLCHNATSNTSENFRLSLLDSLDMNPRDDKLTVHVATKPPTYVVNAIDVPAQVVMQGKSPTPQWSGRVEIHRPTVPSAWCF
;
A
#
# COMPACT_ATOMS: atom_id res chain seq x y z
N MET A 1 11.28 38.53 -8.50
CA MET A 1 10.60 39.75 -8.96
C MET A 1 10.88 39.87 -10.45
N ALA A 2 9.85 39.80 -11.29
CA ALA A 2 9.95 40.08 -12.72
C ALA A 2 8.80 41.03 -13.05
N ARG A 3 9.13 42.22 -13.56
CA ARG A 3 8.19 43.26 -13.97
C ARG A 3 7.27 42.71 -15.06
N VAL A 4 5.96 42.82 -14.84
CA VAL A 4 4.97 42.70 -15.91
C VAL A 4 5.22 43.87 -16.86
N ALA A 5 5.42 43.57 -18.14
CA ALA A 5 5.60 44.59 -19.16
C ALA A 5 4.31 45.42 -19.31
N ASP A 6 4.49 46.74 -19.26
CA ASP A 6 3.46 47.73 -19.56
C ASP A 6 3.35 47.88 -21.08
N THR A 7 2.22 47.46 -21.63
CA THR A 7 1.77 47.84 -22.96
C THR A 7 0.39 48.48 -22.82
N ASN A 8 0.31 49.75 -23.20
CA ASN A 8 -0.91 50.55 -23.17
C ASN A 8 -1.87 50.08 -24.27
N ALA A 9 -2.95 49.41 -23.88
CA ALA A 9 -4.11 49.16 -24.73
C ALA A 9 -5.39 49.54 -23.97
N ALA A 10 -6.27 50.29 -24.64
CA ALA A 10 -7.48 50.88 -24.08
C ALA A 10 -8.40 49.81 -23.44
N THR A 11 -8.70 50.00 -22.15
CA THR A 11 -9.52 49.12 -21.34
C THR A 11 -11.02 49.29 -21.63
N PRO A 12 -11.81 48.21 -21.78
CA PRO A 12 -13.26 48.31 -21.70
C PRO A 12 -13.68 48.67 -20.26
N PRO A 13 -14.78 49.42 -20.06
CA PRO A 13 -15.15 50.02 -18.77
C PRO A 13 -15.56 49.03 -17.66
N ASN A 14 -15.63 47.73 -17.95
CA ASN A 14 -15.89 46.66 -16.98
C ASN A 14 -14.91 45.51 -17.21
N GLY A 15 -14.01 45.24 -16.25
CA GLY A 15 -12.99 44.19 -16.34
C GLY A 15 -13.56 42.76 -16.53
N TYR A 16 -12.69 41.81 -16.90
CA TYR A 16 -13.10 40.43 -17.16
C TYR A 16 -13.49 39.68 -15.87
N HIS A 17 -14.57 38.91 -15.93
CA HIS A 17 -15.04 38.14 -14.78
C HIS A 17 -14.19 36.87 -14.56
N VAL A 18 -13.39 36.83 -13.48
CA VAL A 18 -12.58 35.67 -13.05
C VAL A 18 -13.16 35.03 -11.79
N ARG A 19 -13.46 33.72 -11.83
CA ARG A 19 -13.96 32.95 -10.68
C ARG A 19 -12.98 31.87 -10.24
N ARG A 20 -12.78 31.69 -8.93
CA ARG A 20 -12.06 30.52 -8.40
C ARG A 20 -12.98 29.31 -8.26
N ASN A 21 -12.48 28.14 -8.64
CA ASN A 21 -13.19 26.90 -8.37
C ASN A 21 -13.13 26.58 -6.86
N ARG A 22 -14.28 26.50 -6.20
CA ARG A 22 -14.37 26.32 -4.74
C ARG A 22 -13.78 24.98 -4.27
N VAL A 23 -13.96 23.91 -5.06
CA VAL A 23 -13.47 22.57 -4.71
C VAL A 23 -11.94 22.54 -4.78
N SER A 24 -11.35 23.10 -5.83
CA SER A 24 -9.89 23.11 -5.94
C SER A 24 -9.22 24.01 -4.90
N VAL A 25 -9.82 25.16 -4.59
CA VAL A 25 -9.34 26.02 -3.48
C VAL A 25 -9.43 25.28 -2.16
N PHE A 26 -10.54 24.61 -1.84
CA PHE A 26 -10.67 23.81 -0.63
C PHE A 26 -9.59 22.72 -0.54
N LEU A 27 -9.39 21.95 -1.61
CA LEU A 27 -8.38 20.89 -1.65
C LEU A 27 -6.94 21.42 -1.53
N SER A 28 -6.68 22.58 -2.14
CA SER A 28 -5.41 23.29 -2.01
C SER A 28 -5.20 23.77 -0.57
N LEU A 29 -6.23 24.34 0.08
CA LEU A 29 -6.20 24.76 1.49
C LEU A 29 -6.01 23.57 2.45
N CYS A 30 -6.65 22.42 2.21
CA CYS A 30 -6.40 21.21 2.99
C CYS A 30 -4.95 20.73 2.86
N SER A 31 -4.37 20.84 1.65
CA SER A 31 -2.96 20.50 1.44
C SER A 31 -2.03 21.51 2.13
N LEU A 32 -2.36 22.80 2.12
CA LEU A 32 -1.67 23.84 2.91
C LEU A 32 -1.71 23.51 4.40
N LEU A 33 -2.90 23.24 4.95
CA LEU A 33 -3.07 22.97 6.38
C LEU A 33 -2.28 21.73 6.79
N ASN A 34 -2.37 20.66 5.99
CA ASN A 34 -1.63 19.43 6.23
C ASN A 34 -0.12 19.68 6.33
N ILE A 35 0.48 20.47 5.42
CA ILE A 35 1.92 20.75 5.45
C ILE A 35 2.27 21.72 6.58
N ALA A 36 1.47 22.76 6.80
CA ALA A 36 1.71 23.76 7.84
C ALA A 36 1.65 23.17 9.25
N CYS A 37 0.83 22.14 9.46
CA CYS A 37 0.70 21.41 10.71
C CYS A 37 1.77 20.31 10.90
N MET A 38 2.58 19.98 9.89
CA MET A 38 3.59 18.92 10.01
C MET A 38 4.58 19.10 11.18
N PRO A 39 5.08 20.33 11.50
CA PRO A 39 5.95 20.51 12.66
C PRO A 39 5.23 20.20 13.97
N MET A 40 3.94 20.52 14.06
CA MET A 40 3.12 20.29 15.26
C MET A 40 2.74 18.82 15.45
N LYS A 41 2.84 18.01 14.41
CA LYS A 41 2.61 16.56 14.47
C LYS A 41 3.50 15.85 15.50
N ALA A 42 4.63 16.45 15.85
CA ALA A 42 5.49 15.99 16.92
C ALA A 42 4.76 15.79 18.25
N TYR A 43 3.82 16.69 18.58
CA TYR A 43 3.08 16.67 19.85
C TYR A 43 2.04 15.54 19.96
N ILE A 44 1.93 14.66 18.95
CA ILE A 44 1.22 13.38 19.08
C ILE A 44 1.90 12.49 20.13
N SER A 45 3.22 12.62 20.30
CA SER A 45 3.99 11.82 21.26
C SER A 45 4.96 12.66 22.09
N GLU A 46 4.92 13.99 21.98
CA GLU A 46 5.75 14.90 22.77
C GLU A 46 4.87 15.84 23.61
N TYR A 47 5.35 16.22 24.79
CA TYR A 47 4.69 17.23 25.61
C TYR A 47 4.85 18.64 25.06
N LEU A 48 3.81 19.46 25.25
CA LEU A 48 3.92 20.91 25.13
C LEU A 48 4.74 21.47 26.31
N PRO A 49 5.44 22.61 26.14
CA PRO A 49 6.31 23.15 27.19
C PRO A 49 5.62 23.37 28.54
N TRP A 50 4.32 23.68 28.54
CA TRP A 50 3.52 23.94 29.75
C TRP A 50 2.71 22.74 30.26
N HIS A 51 2.80 21.58 29.59
CA HIS A 51 2.20 20.32 30.04
C HIS A 51 3.25 19.27 30.42
N ALA A 52 4.54 19.62 30.30
CA ALA A 52 5.62 18.70 30.63
C ALA A 52 5.70 18.52 32.16
N PRO A 53 5.88 17.29 32.66
CA PRO A 53 6.15 17.06 34.07
C PRO A 53 7.45 17.75 34.55
N PRO A 54 7.68 17.91 35.87
CA PRO A 54 8.86 18.57 36.41
C PRO A 54 10.18 17.96 35.90
N VAL A 55 11.20 18.80 35.69
CA VAL A 55 12.55 18.36 35.29
C VAL A 55 13.31 17.82 36.49
N LEU A 56 13.69 16.55 36.43
CA LEU A 56 14.65 15.95 37.36
C LEU A 56 16.03 15.96 36.70
N HIS A 57 16.92 16.87 37.12
CA HIS A 57 18.35 16.83 36.80
C HIS A 57 19.14 16.45 38.04
N PRO A 58 19.22 15.17 38.40
CA PRO A 58 20.11 14.76 39.46
C PRO A 58 21.57 14.86 38.96
N THR A 59 22.38 15.69 39.63
CA THR A 59 23.83 15.74 39.44
C THR A 59 24.51 14.71 40.32
N PHE A 60 25.37 13.87 39.74
CA PHE A 60 26.07 12.79 40.45
C PHE A 60 27.58 13.05 40.51
N ALA A 61 28.23 12.60 41.58
CA ALA A 61 29.68 12.79 41.76
C ALA A 61 30.52 11.94 40.79
N ASN A 62 30.04 10.74 40.43
CA ASN A 62 30.66 9.85 39.46
C ASN A 62 29.60 8.94 38.81
N TYR A 63 29.99 8.18 37.79
CA TYR A 63 29.10 7.26 37.07
C TYR A 63 28.51 6.16 37.98
N SER A 64 29.31 5.59 38.88
CA SER A 64 28.84 4.55 39.80
C SER A 64 27.76 5.06 40.77
N ASP A 65 27.84 6.33 41.18
CA ASP A 65 26.82 6.98 42.00
C ASP A 65 25.55 7.27 41.21
N PHE A 66 25.69 7.70 39.94
CA PHE A 66 24.57 7.83 39.00
C PHE A 66 23.81 6.52 38.86
N THR A 67 24.51 5.46 38.47
CA THR A 67 23.84 4.19 38.17
C THR A 67 23.20 3.61 39.42
N ARG A 68 23.89 3.62 40.56
CA ARG A 68 23.33 3.13 41.84
C ARG A 68 22.08 3.91 42.25
N HIS A 69 22.09 5.23 42.14
CA HIS A 69 20.97 6.07 42.54
C HIS A 69 19.78 5.93 41.58
N MET A 70 20.01 6.05 40.26
CA MET A 70 18.93 5.98 39.27
C MET A 70 18.31 4.60 39.20
N LEU A 71 19.14 3.54 39.26
CA LEU A 71 18.65 2.18 39.31
C LEU A 71 17.80 1.94 40.56
N GLY A 72 18.28 2.38 41.73
CA GLY A 72 17.53 2.30 42.98
C GLY A 72 16.21 3.08 42.93
N TYR A 73 16.24 4.32 42.42
CA TYR A 73 15.04 5.15 42.23
C TYR A 73 14.00 4.44 41.36
N TYR A 74 14.38 3.98 40.15
CA TYR A 74 13.45 3.33 39.25
C TYR A 74 12.97 1.96 39.75
N GLN A 75 13.81 1.19 40.46
CA GLN A 75 13.37 -0.05 41.08
C GLN A 75 12.36 0.18 42.21
N THR A 76 12.47 1.29 42.95
CA THR A 76 11.47 1.66 43.97
C THR A 76 10.18 2.19 43.35
N LEU A 77 10.27 2.85 42.20
CA LEU A 77 9.13 3.47 41.54
C LEU A 77 8.34 2.49 40.67
N TYR A 78 9.02 1.60 39.95
CA TYR A 78 8.44 0.60 39.05
C TYR A 78 8.58 -0.80 39.65
N THR A 79 7.69 -1.08 40.59
CA THR A 79 7.54 -2.37 41.25
C THR A 79 6.39 -3.16 40.61
N ASN A 80 6.22 -4.40 41.06
CA ASN A 80 5.09 -5.24 40.66
C ASN A 80 3.72 -4.66 41.09
N VAL A 81 3.71 -3.65 41.96
CA VAL A 81 2.49 -2.98 42.44
C VAL A 81 2.17 -1.73 41.61
N SER A 82 3.18 -0.95 41.21
CA SER A 82 2.97 0.31 40.49
C SER A 82 2.77 0.13 38.99
N VAL A 83 3.40 -0.88 38.38
CA VAL A 83 3.18 -1.21 36.97
C VAL A 83 2.01 -2.20 36.86
N PRO A 84 0.96 -1.92 36.06
CA PRO A 84 -0.19 -2.82 35.93
C PRO A 84 0.21 -4.24 35.54
N ARG A 85 -0.50 -5.23 36.07
CA ARG A 85 -0.26 -6.65 35.74
C ARG A 85 -0.71 -6.96 34.31
N ASP A 86 -0.10 -7.97 33.70
CA ASP A 86 -0.30 -8.40 32.30
C ASP A 86 0.14 -7.39 31.24
N VAL A 87 0.86 -6.33 31.64
CA VAL A 87 1.30 -5.27 30.74
C VAL A 87 2.80 -5.39 30.46
N THR A 88 3.16 -5.72 29.22
CA THR A 88 4.57 -5.77 28.78
C THR A 88 5.12 -4.40 28.40
N TYR A 89 4.26 -3.41 28.19
CA TYR A 89 4.65 -2.04 27.88
C TYR A 89 3.77 -1.05 28.66
N TYR A 90 4.39 -0.28 29.55
CA TYR A 90 3.73 0.74 30.35
C TYR A 90 4.36 2.10 30.06
N CYS A 91 3.52 3.07 29.74
CA CYS A 91 3.93 4.46 29.51
C CYS A 91 3.49 5.28 30.73
N ASP A 92 4.44 5.65 31.58
CA ASP A 92 4.17 6.54 32.70
C ASP A 92 4.18 7.99 32.20
N SER A 93 2.99 8.58 32.07
CA SER A 93 2.87 9.98 31.65
C SER A 93 3.30 10.98 32.73
N ALA A 94 3.30 10.59 34.01
CA ALA A 94 3.69 11.48 35.10
C ALA A 94 5.21 11.63 35.15
N GLU A 95 5.94 10.54 34.93
CA GLU A 95 7.41 10.53 34.99
C GLU A 95 8.08 10.64 33.61
N ASP A 96 7.30 10.59 32.53
CA ASP A 96 7.78 10.52 31.14
C ASP A 96 8.75 9.34 30.92
N THR A 97 8.33 8.16 31.36
CA THR A 97 9.10 6.93 31.25
C THR A 97 8.36 5.89 30.42
N GLN A 98 9.15 5.07 29.74
CA GLN A 98 8.71 3.95 28.95
C GLN A 98 9.27 2.70 29.62
N VAL A 99 8.39 1.92 30.24
CA VAL A 99 8.76 0.69 30.94
C VAL A 99 8.35 -0.49 30.08
N MET A 100 9.31 -1.32 29.72
CA MET A 100 9.10 -2.51 28.91
C MET A 100 9.56 -3.72 29.70
N ARG A 101 8.69 -4.71 29.82
CA ARG A 101 8.97 -5.93 30.57
C ARG A 101 8.85 -7.14 29.66
N GLN A 102 9.81 -8.04 29.77
CA GLN A 102 9.76 -9.34 29.13
C GLN A 102 10.23 -10.41 30.11
N VAL A 103 9.46 -11.49 30.18
CA VAL A 103 9.80 -12.66 30.97
C VAL A 103 10.78 -13.51 30.16
N LEU A 104 11.95 -13.77 30.75
CA LEU A 104 13.03 -14.57 30.18
C LEU A 104 13.16 -15.87 30.95
N ARG A 105 13.63 -16.89 30.23
CA ARG A 105 13.90 -18.21 30.80
C ARG A 105 15.36 -18.54 30.60
N PRO A 106 16.16 -18.60 31.68
CA PRO A 106 17.52 -19.08 31.59
C PRO A 106 17.54 -20.46 30.92
N ALA A 107 18.46 -20.69 29.99
CA ALA A 107 18.52 -21.94 29.25
C ALA A 107 19.12 -23.04 30.15
N ILE A 108 18.39 -24.14 30.33
CA ILE A 108 18.81 -25.29 31.18
C ILE A 108 20.00 -26.06 30.58
N VAL A 109 20.41 -25.78 29.33
CA VAL A 109 21.38 -26.60 28.57
C VAL A 109 22.61 -25.80 28.15
N ALA A 110 23.74 -26.12 28.80
CA ALA A 110 25.14 -25.75 28.51
C ALA A 110 25.46 -24.24 28.35
N PRO A 111 26.67 -23.78 28.74
CA PRO A 111 27.08 -22.39 28.57
C PRO A 111 27.03 -22.00 27.08
N ILE A 112 26.15 -21.07 26.73
CA ILE A 112 25.99 -20.59 25.35
C ILE A 112 27.14 -19.62 25.04
N PRO A 113 27.92 -19.85 23.96
CA PRO A 113 28.92 -18.90 23.49
C PRO A 113 28.31 -17.51 23.24
N ARG A 114 29.06 -16.45 23.56
CA ARG A 114 28.60 -15.05 23.49
C ARG A 114 28.05 -14.66 22.12
N ASP A 115 28.67 -15.18 21.06
CA ASP A 115 28.29 -14.98 19.67
C ASP A 115 26.96 -15.65 19.30
N GLU A 116 26.60 -16.73 20.00
CA GLU A 116 25.35 -17.46 19.78
C GLU A 116 24.19 -16.94 20.65
N CYS A 117 24.49 -16.32 21.81
CA CYS A 117 23.49 -15.70 22.70
C CYS A 117 22.63 -14.64 22.00
N LEU A 118 23.25 -13.76 21.17
CA LEU A 118 22.53 -12.73 20.46
C LEU A 118 21.44 -13.33 19.56
N SER A 119 21.82 -14.27 18.70
CA SER A 119 20.94 -14.83 17.67
C SER A 119 19.86 -15.75 18.20
N ARG A 120 20.12 -16.47 19.30
CA ARG A 120 19.19 -17.43 19.88
C ARG A 120 18.28 -16.85 20.97
N PHE A 121 18.72 -15.82 21.69
CA PHE A 121 18.06 -15.41 22.92
C PHE A 121 17.75 -13.91 23.01
N LEU A 122 18.68 -13.04 22.61
CA LEU A 122 18.49 -11.60 22.76
C LEU A 122 17.62 -10.98 21.66
N LEU A 123 17.57 -11.56 20.44
CA LEU A 123 16.75 -10.99 19.36
C LEU A 123 15.28 -10.87 19.77
N GLY A 124 14.72 -9.68 19.55
CA GLY A 124 13.34 -9.37 19.93
C GLY A 124 13.16 -8.92 21.39
N THR A 125 14.22 -8.89 22.22
CA THR A 125 14.10 -8.34 23.57
C THR A 125 13.85 -6.83 23.57
N PRO A 126 13.10 -6.29 24.56
CA PRO A 126 12.85 -4.87 24.67
C PRO A 126 14.15 -4.07 24.72
N GLY A 127 14.26 -3.06 23.86
CA GLY A 127 15.39 -2.14 23.87
C GLY A 127 16.71 -2.69 23.33
N LEU A 128 16.76 -3.93 22.80
CA LEU A 128 18.00 -4.59 22.40
C LEU A 128 18.95 -3.74 21.55
N ILE A 129 18.39 -2.98 20.60
CA ILE A 129 19.16 -2.08 19.72
C ILE A 129 20.01 -1.07 20.50
N PHE A 130 19.57 -0.71 21.70
CA PHE A 130 20.21 0.26 22.59
C PHE A 130 21.09 -0.40 23.67
N TYR A 131 21.12 -1.73 23.78
CA TYR A 131 21.92 -2.37 24.83
C TYR A 131 23.40 -2.05 24.66
N SER A 132 24.02 -1.66 25.76
CA SER A 132 25.46 -1.64 25.91
C SER A 132 26.02 -3.06 25.91
N LYS A 133 27.31 -3.18 25.60
CA LYS A 133 28.03 -4.46 25.69
C LYS A 133 27.96 -5.09 27.08
N ALA A 134 28.00 -4.27 28.14
CA ALA A 134 27.86 -4.72 29.53
C ALA A 134 26.47 -5.31 29.83
N GLU A 135 25.40 -4.67 29.37
CA GLU A 135 24.04 -5.20 29.55
C GLU A 135 23.85 -6.52 28.80
N MET A 136 24.34 -6.62 27.56
CA MET A 136 24.32 -7.90 26.84
C MET A 136 25.10 -8.98 27.58
N ASP A 137 26.29 -8.65 28.11
CA ASP A 137 27.13 -9.62 28.81
C ASP A 137 26.46 -10.11 30.10
N VAL A 138 25.77 -9.23 30.83
CA VAL A 138 25.00 -9.59 32.02
C VAL A 138 23.80 -10.47 31.65
N VAL A 139 23.01 -10.09 30.65
CA VAL A 139 21.84 -10.89 30.22
C VAL A 139 22.29 -12.25 29.69
N CYS A 140 23.34 -12.31 28.87
CA CYS A 140 23.88 -13.57 28.35
C CYS A 140 24.49 -14.45 29.45
N ALA A 141 25.23 -13.87 30.42
CA ALA A 141 25.79 -14.62 31.54
C ALA A 141 24.70 -15.28 32.38
N ILE A 142 23.61 -14.55 32.66
CA ILE A 142 22.49 -15.05 33.45
C ILE A 142 21.72 -16.14 32.71
N VAL A 143 21.54 -16.00 31.40
CA VAL A 143 20.87 -17.02 30.57
C VAL A 143 21.69 -18.30 30.47
N SER A 144 23.02 -18.21 30.64
CA SER A 144 23.96 -19.33 30.56
C SER A 144 24.28 -20.01 31.91
N ALA A 145 23.75 -19.52 33.03
CA ALA A 145 24.08 -20.02 34.37
C ALA A 145 23.30 -21.32 34.69
N THR A 146 24.02 -22.39 35.07
CA THR A 146 23.46 -23.75 35.20
C THR A 146 23.01 -24.15 36.61
N ASP A 147 23.48 -23.50 37.68
CA ASP A 147 23.07 -23.84 39.05
C ASP A 147 23.34 -22.69 40.03
N VAL A 148 22.27 -22.25 40.70
CA VAL A 148 22.23 -21.53 41.99
C VAL A 148 22.86 -20.12 42.04
N ARG A 149 22.04 -19.17 42.51
CA ARG A 149 22.29 -17.73 42.78
C ARG A 149 22.21 -16.80 41.56
N VAL A 150 21.07 -16.84 40.86
CA VAL A 150 20.52 -15.67 40.13
C VAL A 150 20.63 -14.40 40.99
N VAL A 151 20.46 -14.52 42.31
CA VAL A 151 20.62 -13.46 43.32
C VAL A 151 22.06 -12.90 43.41
N ASP A 152 23.12 -13.71 43.28
CA ASP A 152 24.51 -13.21 43.39
C ASP A 152 25.00 -12.54 42.08
N VAL A 153 24.50 -13.01 40.93
CA VAL A 153 24.74 -12.35 39.63
C VAL A 153 23.87 -11.09 39.48
N MET A 154 22.63 -11.10 39.99
CA MET A 154 21.82 -9.89 40.16
C MET A 154 22.47 -8.90 41.14
N ALA A 155 23.12 -9.38 42.20
CA ALA A 155 23.85 -8.55 43.15
C ALA A 155 25.17 -7.99 42.59
N SER A 156 25.72 -8.57 41.50
CA SER A 156 26.88 -8.04 40.76
C SER A 156 26.49 -7.14 39.58
N ALA A 157 25.23 -7.18 39.13
CA ALA A 157 24.65 -6.33 38.08
C ALA A 157 24.38 -4.87 38.53
N ARG A 158 25.27 -4.30 39.36
CA ARG A 158 25.08 -3.02 40.03
C ARG A 158 25.08 -1.79 39.10
N ASP A 159 25.49 -1.97 37.83
CA ASP A 159 25.81 -0.87 36.91
C ASP A 159 25.05 -0.92 35.55
N LEU A 160 23.73 -1.14 35.54
CA LEU A 160 22.94 -1.29 34.30
C LEU A 160 22.10 -0.07 33.87
N CYS A 161 22.42 1.12 34.37
CA CYS A 161 21.88 2.36 33.81
C CYS A 161 22.99 3.13 33.12
N PHE A 162 22.72 3.65 31.93
CA PHE A 162 23.65 4.43 31.13
C PHE A 162 22.94 5.64 30.51
N TRP A 163 23.70 6.60 29.99
CA TRP A 163 23.11 7.75 29.29
C TRP A 163 23.09 7.54 27.79
N GLU A 164 21.96 7.93 27.20
CA GLU A 164 21.82 8.09 25.76
C GLU A 164 22.22 9.53 25.41
N ARG A 165 23.21 9.68 24.55
CA ARG A 165 23.73 10.98 24.11
C ARG A 165 23.49 11.20 22.64
N PHE A 166 23.23 12.44 22.29
CA PHE A 166 23.19 12.89 20.91
C PHE A 166 24.05 14.14 20.76
N LEU A 167 25.13 14.03 19.99
CA LEU A 167 26.14 15.09 19.90
C LEU A 167 26.64 15.51 21.29
N SER A 168 26.90 14.52 22.15
CA SER A 168 27.30 14.71 23.55
C SER A 168 26.28 15.40 24.48
N LEU A 169 25.05 15.68 24.01
CA LEU A 169 23.96 16.14 24.87
C LEU A 169 23.22 14.92 25.43
N ASP A 170 23.01 14.87 26.74
CA ASP A 170 22.23 13.81 27.38
C ASP A 170 20.75 13.95 26.99
N ILE A 171 20.23 12.97 26.24
CA ILE A 171 18.86 12.96 25.70
C ILE A 171 17.95 11.96 26.42
N GLY A 172 18.53 10.98 27.11
CA GLY A 172 17.78 9.92 27.75
C GLY A 172 18.63 9.14 28.75
N ILE A 173 17.94 8.46 29.65
CA ILE A 173 18.50 7.48 30.56
C ILE A 173 17.85 6.15 30.22
N SER A 174 18.69 5.16 29.94
CA SER A 174 18.27 3.78 29.72
C SER A 174 18.75 2.96 30.91
N CYS A 175 17.84 2.18 31.50
CA CYS A 175 18.15 1.30 32.60
C CYS A 175 17.62 -0.10 32.29
N LEU A 176 18.44 -1.11 32.54
CA LEU A 176 18.04 -2.50 32.49
C LEU A 176 18.19 -3.10 33.88
N TRP A 177 17.20 -3.87 34.30
CA TRP A 177 17.40 -4.75 35.45
C TRP A 177 16.60 -6.01 35.30
N LEU A 178 17.02 -6.97 36.11
CA LEU A 178 16.44 -8.29 36.13
C LEU A 178 15.84 -8.49 37.51
N THR A 179 14.60 -8.98 37.53
CA THR A 179 13.91 -9.37 38.76
C THR A 179 13.70 -10.87 38.71
N ALA A 180 13.95 -11.56 39.82
CA ALA A 180 13.65 -12.98 39.92
C ALA A 180 12.12 -13.18 39.90
N GLY A 181 11.66 -14.20 39.18
CA GLY A 181 10.23 -14.45 38.96
C GLY A 181 9.65 -13.73 37.74
N ASP A 182 8.34 -13.83 37.64
CA ASP A 182 7.54 -13.17 36.63
C ASP A 182 6.91 -11.89 37.19
N ALA A 183 7.63 -10.77 37.07
CA ALA A 183 7.14 -9.47 37.49
C ALA A 183 6.03 -8.91 36.58
N VAL A 184 5.85 -9.41 35.36
CA VAL A 184 4.74 -9.00 34.47
C VAL A 184 3.41 -9.49 35.02
N HIS A 185 3.46 -10.70 35.56
CA HIS A 185 2.34 -11.52 35.98
C HIS A 185 2.23 -11.63 37.51
N GLY A 186 3.18 -11.06 38.25
CA GLY A 186 3.17 -11.02 39.73
C GLY A 186 3.58 -12.33 40.40
N THR A 187 4.31 -13.21 39.73
CA THR A 187 4.66 -14.54 40.22
C THR A 187 6.12 -14.65 40.68
N THR A 188 6.41 -15.38 41.75
CA THR A 188 7.77 -15.46 42.35
C THR A 188 8.57 -16.68 41.89
N ASP A 189 8.44 -17.09 40.63
CA ASP A 189 9.12 -18.29 40.16
C ASP A 189 10.65 -18.19 40.23
N ALA A 190 11.31 -19.13 40.91
CA ALA A 190 12.78 -19.17 40.96
C ALA A 190 13.42 -19.53 39.60
N THR A 191 12.62 -20.04 38.67
CA THR A 191 13.02 -20.51 37.34
C THR A 191 12.90 -19.42 36.26
N LEU A 192 12.24 -18.31 36.57
CA LEU A 192 12.04 -17.17 35.68
C LEU A 192 12.88 -15.97 36.09
N VAL A 193 13.19 -15.16 35.08
CA VAL A 193 13.76 -13.83 35.28
C VAL A 193 12.98 -12.85 34.43
N THR A 194 12.42 -11.80 35.04
CA THR A 194 11.81 -10.72 34.27
C THR A 194 12.85 -9.65 33.98
N LEU A 195 13.11 -9.46 32.69
CA LEU A 195 13.86 -8.33 32.18
C LEU A 195 12.95 -7.12 32.12
N THR A 196 13.37 -6.07 32.83
CA THR A 196 12.76 -4.75 32.72
C THR A 196 13.76 -3.83 32.05
N TYR A 197 13.37 -3.33 30.88
CA TYR A 197 14.07 -2.26 30.19
C TYR A 197 13.26 -0.99 30.35
N LEU A 198 13.91 0.06 30.81
CA LEU A 198 13.32 1.36 31.01
C LEU A 198 14.06 2.37 30.16
N TYR A 199 13.28 3.24 29.50
CA TYR A 199 13.80 4.44 28.87
C TYR A 199 13.07 5.66 29.43
N SER A 200 13.83 6.64 29.93
CA SER A 200 13.31 7.94 30.33
C SER A 200 13.97 9.03 29.50
N ALA A 201 13.16 9.95 28.95
CA ALA A 201 13.70 11.06 28.18
C ALA A 201 14.23 12.15 29.13
N VAL A 202 15.48 12.58 28.92
CA VAL A 202 16.04 13.72 29.66
C VAL A 202 15.48 15.00 29.06
N ARG A 203 14.90 15.84 29.91
CA ARG A 203 14.20 17.05 29.50
C ARG A 203 14.88 18.26 30.08
N TYR A 204 15.07 19.27 29.24
CA TYR A 204 15.50 20.59 29.68
C TYR A 204 14.37 21.56 29.33
N ASP A 205 13.87 22.33 30.29
CA ASP A 205 12.74 23.25 30.05
C ASP A 205 13.06 24.24 28.92
N LYS A 206 14.27 24.79 28.94
CA LYS A 206 14.78 25.67 27.88
C LYS A 206 14.78 24.99 26.51
N TRP A 207 15.05 23.68 26.46
CA TRP A 207 15.04 22.88 25.23
C TRP A 207 13.61 22.64 24.70
N LEU A 208 12.65 22.41 25.58
CA LEU A 208 11.23 22.28 25.19
C LEU A 208 10.70 23.57 24.58
N TRP A 209 10.99 24.71 25.21
CA TRP A 209 10.66 26.04 24.66
C TRP A 209 11.39 26.31 23.35
N LEU A 210 12.67 25.96 23.24
CA LEU A 210 13.43 26.08 22.00
C LEU A 210 12.78 25.27 20.86
N LYS A 211 12.44 23.99 21.11
CA LYS A 211 11.72 23.15 20.12
C LYS A 211 10.38 23.75 19.73
N PHE A 212 9.61 24.25 20.68
CA PHE A 212 8.31 24.88 20.41
C PHE A 212 8.45 26.14 19.55
N VAL A 213 9.37 27.06 19.91
CA VAL A 213 9.66 28.26 19.12
C VAL A 213 10.19 27.88 17.73
N PHE A 214 11.06 26.87 17.64
CA PHE A 214 11.56 26.35 16.37
C PHE A 214 10.43 25.78 15.49
N ARG A 215 9.47 25.07 16.08
CA ARG A 215 8.30 24.54 15.35
C ARG A 215 7.34 25.65 14.92
N LEU A 216 7.11 26.67 15.76
CA LEU A 216 6.35 27.88 15.37
C LEU A 216 7.04 28.61 14.21
N PHE A 217 8.35 28.78 14.30
CA PHE A 217 9.16 29.33 13.22
C PHE A 217 9.04 28.48 11.95
N ASN A 218 9.16 27.16 12.04
CA ASN A 218 9.01 26.26 10.89
C ASN A 218 7.62 26.34 10.26
N THR A 219 6.55 26.36 11.07
CA THR A 219 5.18 26.56 10.56
C THR A 219 5.05 27.92 9.88
N GLY A 220 5.54 29.00 10.49
CA GLY A 220 5.57 30.33 9.89
C GLY A 220 6.40 30.39 8.60
N PHE A 221 7.56 29.73 8.58
CA PHE A 221 8.45 29.63 7.43
C PHE A 221 7.79 28.89 6.28
N VAL A 222 7.17 27.73 6.54
CA VAL A 222 6.37 26.99 5.56
C VAL A 222 5.24 27.85 5.00
N LEU A 223 4.48 28.54 5.86
CA LEU A 223 3.40 29.44 5.43
C LEU A 223 3.92 30.59 4.57
N HIS A 224 5.04 31.20 4.96
CA HIS A 224 5.71 32.25 4.21
C HIS A 224 6.18 31.75 2.83
N ARG A 225 6.76 30.54 2.75
CA ARG A 225 7.17 29.92 1.48
C ARG A 225 5.97 29.57 0.61
N LEU A 226 4.91 29.00 1.18
CA LEU A 226 3.65 28.72 0.47
C LEU A 226 3.05 30.00 -0.12
N TRP A 227 3.02 31.08 0.67
CA TRP A 227 2.52 32.37 0.22
C TRP A 227 3.37 32.95 -0.91
N THR A 228 4.68 33.13 -0.69
CA THR A 228 5.60 33.79 -1.62
C THR A 228 5.91 32.99 -2.89
N LYS A 229 5.89 31.65 -2.83
CA LYS A 229 6.23 30.78 -3.96
C LYS A 229 5.02 30.22 -4.71
N TYR A 230 3.83 30.27 -4.12
CA TYR A 230 2.63 29.71 -4.75
C TYR A 230 1.44 30.66 -4.73
N TYR A 231 0.82 30.90 -3.56
CA TYR A 231 -0.47 31.58 -3.51
C TYR A 231 -0.43 33.02 -4.01
N ARG A 232 0.65 33.77 -3.75
CA ARG A 232 0.85 35.11 -4.31
C ARG A 232 0.78 35.10 -5.85
N HIS A 233 1.42 34.12 -6.50
CA HIS A 233 1.39 34.02 -7.96
C HIS A 233 0.03 33.60 -8.50
N VAL A 234 -0.74 32.81 -7.75
CA VAL A 234 -2.15 32.51 -8.08
C VAL A 234 -3.00 33.79 -8.02
N LEU A 235 -2.75 34.68 -7.05
CA LEU A 235 -3.41 35.98 -6.95
C LEU A 235 -3.01 36.93 -8.08
N GLU A 236 -1.71 37.04 -8.38
CA GLU A 236 -1.19 37.85 -9.48
C GLU A 236 -1.76 37.38 -10.83
N LEU A 237 -1.85 36.07 -11.05
CA LEU A 237 -2.49 35.49 -12.23
C LEU A 237 -3.97 35.88 -12.32
N GLN A 238 -4.70 35.83 -11.19
CA GLN A 238 -6.10 36.23 -11.16
C GLN A 238 -6.27 37.72 -11.47
N GLN A 239 -5.44 38.59 -10.89
CA GLN A 239 -5.48 40.03 -11.12
C GLN A 239 -5.17 40.34 -12.58
N ALA A 240 -4.12 39.73 -13.14
CA ALA A 240 -3.76 39.87 -14.55
C ALA A 240 -4.94 39.49 -15.45
N LEU A 241 -5.60 38.35 -15.20
CA LEU A 241 -6.76 37.89 -15.97
C LEU A 241 -8.04 38.74 -15.79
N ALA A 242 -8.15 39.48 -14.68
CA ALA A 242 -9.27 40.39 -14.44
C ALA A 242 -9.07 41.71 -15.16
N THR A 243 -7.81 42.20 -15.21
CA THR A 243 -7.43 43.45 -15.87
C THR A 243 -7.21 43.30 -17.38
N ARG A 244 -6.68 42.15 -17.80
CA ARG A 244 -6.27 41.84 -19.17
C ARG A 244 -6.86 40.46 -19.52
N SER A 245 -7.33 40.26 -20.74
CA SER A 245 -7.80 38.94 -21.18
C SER A 245 -6.67 37.90 -21.16
N HIS A 246 -6.99 36.62 -21.33
CA HIS A 246 -5.95 35.59 -21.52
C HIS A 246 -5.16 35.77 -22.84
N LEU A 247 -5.77 36.37 -23.87
CA LEU A 247 -5.18 36.75 -25.16
C LEU A 247 -4.78 38.25 -25.15
N ALA A 248 -3.81 38.66 -25.97
CA ALA A 248 -3.43 40.06 -26.11
C ALA A 248 -4.53 40.93 -26.75
N GLU A 249 -5.22 40.41 -27.77
CA GLU A 249 -6.32 41.08 -28.48
C GLU A 249 -7.57 40.17 -28.50
N PRO A 250 -8.47 40.28 -27.51
CA PRO A 250 -9.64 39.40 -27.42
C PRO A 250 -10.84 39.94 -28.23
N GLU A 251 -11.38 39.13 -29.13
CA GLU A 251 -12.71 39.40 -29.71
C GLU A 251 -13.82 38.75 -28.86
N GLY A 252 -14.81 39.55 -28.44
CA GLY A 252 -16.03 39.09 -27.75
C GLY A 252 -15.96 39.00 -26.21
N LEU A 253 -17.02 38.44 -25.60
CA LEU A 253 -17.20 38.45 -24.13
C LEU A 253 -16.61 37.19 -23.48
N TRP A 254 -15.48 37.39 -22.79
CA TRP A 254 -14.72 36.31 -22.14
C TRP A 254 -14.93 36.25 -20.63
N ARG A 255 -14.99 35.02 -20.10
CA ARG A 255 -15.06 34.73 -18.67
C ARG A 255 -14.07 33.62 -18.31
N TYR A 256 -13.49 33.71 -17.12
CA TYR A 256 -12.45 32.79 -16.68
C TYR A 256 -12.83 32.02 -15.41
N GLU A 257 -12.48 30.74 -15.35
CA GLU A 257 -12.50 29.95 -14.11
C GLU A 257 -11.09 29.39 -13.82
N LEU A 258 -10.56 29.75 -12.65
CA LEU A 258 -9.23 29.35 -12.20
C LEU A 258 -9.31 28.14 -11.27
N VAL A 259 -8.61 27.07 -11.64
CA VAL A 259 -8.48 25.85 -10.86
C VAL A 259 -7.07 25.78 -10.28
N VAL A 260 -6.98 26.01 -8.97
CA VAL A 260 -5.72 26.00 -8.22
C VAL A 260 -5.22 24.57 -8.01
N GLY A 261 -3.92 24.37 -8.16
CA GLY A 261 -3.26 23.09 -7.93
C GLY A 261 -2.89 22.84 -6.46
N ASP A 262 -2.17 21.74 -6.24
CA ASP A 262 -1.64 21.32 -4.95
C ASP A 262 -0.21 21.88 -4.75
N PRO A 263 0.01 22.79 -3.79
CA PRO A 263 1.31 23.41 -3.56
C PRO A 263 2.35 22.47 -2.93
N THR A 264 1.97 21.25 -2.51
CA THR A 264 2.83 20.37 -1.72
C THR A 264 4.23 20.21 -2.32
N ALA A 265 4.32 19.88 -3.61
CA ALA A 265 5.59 19.60 -4.25
C ALA A 265 6.55 20.81 -4.29
N ILE A 266 6.03 22.05 -4.25
CA ILE A 266 6.84 23.28 -4.20
C ILE A 266 7.57 23.42 -2.87
N ILE A 267 6.94 23.00 -1.78
CA ILE A 267 7.56 23.02 -0.46
C ILE A 267 8.54 21.85 -0.30
N LEU A 268 8.18 20.68 -0.82
CA LEU A 268 9.04 19.49 -0.73
C LEU A 268 10.35 19.62 -1.53
N MET A 269 10.38 20.45 -2.58
CA MET A 269 11.61 20.74 -3.33
C MET A 269 12.48 21.84 -2.69
N ASP A 270 12.03 22.47 -1.61
CA ASP A 270 12.78 23.49 -0.91
C ASP A 270 13.75 22.83 0.09
N ALA A 271 15.04 22.81 -0.27
CA ALA A 271 16.07 22.16 0.53
C ALA A 271 16.15 22.71 1.96
N TRP A 272 15.85 24.00 2.17
CA TRP A 272 15.87 24.60 3.50
C TRP A 272 14.70 24.13 4.35
N VAL A 273 13.49 24.07 3.77
CA VAL A 273 12.33 23.52 4.49
C VAL A 273 12.57 22.06 4.84
N ALA A 274 12.96 21.24 3.87
CA ALA A 274 13.25 19.84 4.12
C ALA A 274 14.35 19.67 5.19
N PHE A 275 15.40 20.49 5.14
CA PHE A 275 16.46 20.50 6.15
C PHE A 275 15.95 20.88 7.54
N THR A 276 15.13 21.94 7.69
CA THR A 276 14.62 22.31 9.01
C THR A 276 13.70 21.25 9.61
N PHE A 277 12.97 20.48 8.78
CA PHE A 277 12.23 19.30 9.24
C PHE A 277 13.14 18.15 9.67
N VAL A 278 14.24 17.89 8.95
CA VAL A 278 15.25 16.90 9.39
C VAL A 278 15.84 17.32 10.73
N VAL A 279 16.19 18.60 10.88
CA VAL A 279 16.67 19.17 12.15
C VAL A 279 15.61 19.04 13.25
N ASP A 280 14.34 19.36 13.00
CA ASP A 280 13.24 19.19 13.98
C ASP A 280 13.13 17.73 14.47
N ILE A 281 13.27 16.75 13.56
CA ILE A 281 13.25 15.34 13.93
C ILE A 281 14.50 14.97 14.75
N TRP A 282 15.69 15.48 14.38
CA TRP A 282 16.94 15.26 15.10
C TRP A 282 16.92 15.90 16.50
N LEU A 283 16.34 17.10 16.66
CA LEU A 283 16.10 17.73 17.96
C LEU A 283 15.13 16.92 18.85
N SER A 284 14.39 15.99 18.24
CA SER A 284 13.40 15.12 18.88
C SER A 284 13.88 13.66 18.99
N VAL A 285 15.18 13.41 18.89
CA VAL A 285 15.76 12.07 18.80
C VAL A 285 15.35 11.14 19.95
N GLY A 286 15.22 11.64 21.19
CA GLY A 286 14.76 10.83 22.31
C GLY A 286 13.36 10.24 22.07
N ASN A 287 12.44 11.05 21.55
CA ASN A 287 11.09 10.61 21.18
C ASN A 287 11.07 9.74 19.92
N VAL A 288 12.05 9.90 19.01
CA VAL A 288 12.26 8.95 17.92
C VAL A 288 12.70 7.60 18.46
N GLY A 289 13.59 7.57 19.46
CA GLY A 289 13.97 6.37 20.21
C GLY A 289 12.76 5.69 20.85
N VAL A 290 11.90 6.44 21.54
CA VAL A 290 10.59 5.94 22.03
C VAL A 290 9.75 5.36 20.91
N GLY A 291 9.71 5.99 19.73
CA GLY A 291 9.01 5.46 18.57
C GLY A 291 9.59 4.14 18.05
N VAL A 292 10.92 3.96 18.09
CA VAL A 292 11.58 2.68 17.76
C VAL A 292 11.20 1.62 18.78
N LEU A 293 11.22 1.94 20.08
CA LEU A 293 10.77 1.04 21.15
C LEU A 293 9.30 0.63 21.00
N ARG A 294 8.41 1.59 20.68
CA ARG A 294 6.98 1.31 20.41
C ARG A 294 6.78 0.47 19.14
N ALA A 295 7.69 0.54 18.16
CA ALA A 295 7.60 -0.27 16.94
C ALA A 295 7.86 -1.76 17.19
N THR A 296 8.49 -2.12 18.32
CA THR A 296 8.66 -3.53 18.72
C THR A 296 7.48 -4.05 19.54
N GLN A 297 6.56 -3.18 19.97
CA GLN A 297 5.38 -3.52 20.77
C GLN A 297 4.18 -3.84 19.89
N ASN A 298 4.19 -5.02 19.26
CA ASN A 298 3.10 -5.49 18.40
C ASN A 298 1.83 -5.92 19.19
N GLY A 299 1.90 -5.93 20.53
CA GLY A 299 0.78 -6.32 21.40
C GLY A 299 -0.30 -5.24 21.57
N ASP A 300 0.06 -3.96 21.42
CA ASP A 300 -0.87 -2.83 21.58
C ASP A 300 -1.03 -2.07 20.26
N LEU A 301 -2.17 -2.28 19.59
CA LEU A 301 -2.45 -1.65 18.30
C LEU A 301 -2.61 -0.14 18.37
N MET A 302 -3.06 0.41 19.50
CA MET A 302 -3.21 1.85 19.64
C MET A 302 -1.83 2.50 19.71
N VAL A 303 -0.92 1.90 20.49
CA VAL A 303 0.48 2.31 20.54
C VAL A 303 1.13 2.19 19.17
N PHE A 304 0.92 1.07 18.45
CA PHE A 304 1.44 0.89 17.09
C PHE A 304 0.90 1.93 16.10
N PHE A 305 -0.40 2.25 16.16
CA PHE A 305 -1.02 3.25 15.28
C PHE A 305 -0.53 4.66 15.55
N ILE A 306 -0.51 5.09 16.83
CA ILE A 306 0.04 6.38 17.27
C ILE A 306 1.51 6.48 16.83
N ASN A 307 2.28 5.42 17.03
CA ASN A 307 3.68 5.36 16.62
C ASN A 307 3.86 5.48 15.10
N THR A 308 3.04 4.78 14.31
CA THR A 308 3.05 4.88 12.83
C THR A 308 2.75 6.32 12.38
N LEU A 309 1.78 6.98 13.02
CA LEU A 309 1.48 8.38 12.74
C LEU A 309 2.67 9.28 13.10
N TYR A 310 3.30 9.10 14.25
CA TYR A 310 4.48 9.86 14.66
C TYR A 310 5.67 9.64 13.71
N LEU A 311 6.03 8.39 13.43
CA LEU A 311 7.15 7.99 12.57
C LEU A 311 6.94 8.36 11.11
N SER A 312 5.72 8.60 10.63
CA SER A 312 5.53 9.13 9.27
C SER A 312 6.23 10.48 9.01
N ARG A 313 6.65 11.21 10.07
CA ARG A 313 7.53 12.40 9.97
C ARG A 313 8.86 12.08 9.28
N THR A 314 9.35 10.85 9.39
CA THR A 314 10.62 10.40 8.77
C THR A 314 10.63 10.52 7.24
N VAL A 315 9.48 10.71 6.59
CA VAL A 315 9.39 11.04 5.16
C VAL A 315 10.23 12.26 4.76
N TRP A 316 10.47 13.19 5.69
CA TRP A 316 11.32 14.35 5.43
C TRP A 316 12.78 13.99 5.19
N PHE A 317 13.28 12.86 5.71
CA PHE A 317 14.60 12.33 5.34
C PHE A 317 14.69 12.00 3.85
N ALA A 318 13.63 11.38 3.31
CA ALA A 318 13.51 11.10 1.89
C ALA A 318 13.47 12.38 1.04
N TYR A 319 12.67 13.37 1.44
CA TYR A 319 12.59 14.63 0.68
C TYR A 319 13.89 15.43 0.73
N TRP A 320 14.57 15.48 1.88
CA TRP A 320 15.87 16.12 2.00
C TRP A 320 16.94 15.40 1.17
N GLY A 321 17.01 14.07 1.23
CA GLY A 321 17.90 13.28 0.38
C GLY A 321 17.68 13.52 -1.12
N LEU A 322 16.42 13.61 -1.56
CA LEU A 322 16.08 13.98 -2.93
C LEU A 322 16.52 15.41 -3.29
N CYS A 323 16.49 16.35 -2.35
CA CYS A 323 17.01 17.72 -2.55
C CYS A 323 18.54 17.74 -2.67
N VAL A 324 19.24 16.99 -1.83
CA VAL A 324 20.71 16.85 -1.88
C VAL A 324 21.14 16.21 -3.21
N VAL A 325 20.49 15.13 -3.62
CA VAL A 325 20.74 14.49 -4.92
C VAL A 325 20.41 15.44 -6.07
N ALA A 326 19.32 16.20 -6.00
CA ALA A 326 19.02 17.22 -7.01
C ALA A 326 20.13 18.26 -7.16
N TYR A 327 20.69 18.75 -6.05
CA TYR A 327 21.82 19.67 -6.06
C TYR A 327 23.06 19.06 -6.74
N TRP A 328 23.43 17.83 -6.38
CA TRP A 328 24.58 17.15 -6.97
C TRP A 328 24.39 16.81 -8.45
N LEU A 329 23.20 16.35 -8.84
CA LEU A 329 22.85 16.11 -10.24
C LEU A 329 22.99 17.38 -11.07
N LYS A 330 22.64 18.54 -10.51
CA LYS A 330 22.85 19.83 -11.17
C LYS A 330 24.30 20.24 -11.24
N LYS A 331 25.00 20.19 -10.11
CA LYS A 331 26.43 20.54 -10.02
C LYS A 331 27.28 19.71 -10.99
N LYS A 332 26.96 18.43 -11.17
CA LYS A 332 27.67 17.51 -12.07
C LYS A 332 27.07 17.42 -13.48
N ARG A 333 26.00 18.16 -13.79
CA ARG A 333 25.27 18.08 -15.07
C ARG A 333 24.82 16.66 -15.46
N CYS A 334 24.44 15.88 -14.45
CA CYS A 334 24.08 14.47 -14.54
C CYS A 334 22.57 14.20 -14.44
N GLN A 335 21.72 15.24 -14.59
CA GLN A 335 20.27 15.16 -14.39
C GLN A 335 19.59 14.08 -15.24
N ARG A 336 20.16 13.72 -16.39
CA ARG A 336 19.67 12.63 -17.26
C ARG A 336 19.70 11.23 -16.61
N PHE A 337 20.53 11.04 -15.59
CA PHE A 337 20.71 9.76 -14.90
C PHE A 337 19.72 9.55 -13.75
N PHE A 338 18.73 10.44 -13.57
CA PHE A 338 17.75 10.32 -12.51
C PHE A 338 16.32 10.54 -13.03
N CYS A 339 15.39 9.67 -12.63
CA CYS A 339 13.98 9.81 -12.95
C CYS A 339 13.25 10.49 -11.78
N ASP A 340 12.42 11.48 -12.07
CA ASP A 340 11.64 12.16 -11.05
C ASP A 340 10.62 11.23 -10.37
N VAL A 341 10.45 11.39 -9.06
CA VAL A 341 9.56 10.57 -8.23
C VAL A 341 8.28 11.32 -7.88
N ASP A 342 7.19 10.57 -7.66
CA ASP A 342 5.91 11.13 -7.18
C ASP A 342 5.98 11.27 -5.65
N PRO A 343 5.86 12.49 -5.09
CA PRO A 343 5.96 12.71 -3.64
C PRO A 343 4.96 11.92 -2.81
N THR A 344 3.77 11.65 -3.35
CA THR A 344 2.73 10.88 -2.66
C THR A 344 3.14 9.42 -2.52
N MET A 345 3.75 8.87 -3.57
CA MET A 345 4.26 7.49 -3.55
C MET A 345 5.43 7.35 -2.57
N VAL A 346 6.30 8.36 -2.47
CA VAL A 346 7.37 8.40 -1.47
C VAL A 346 6.79 8.40 -0.06
N ALA A 347 5.78 9.22 0.22
CA ALA A 347 5.14 9.25 1.54
C ALA A 347 4.51 7.90 1.93
N ILE A 348 3.79 7.26 1.01
CA ILE A 348 3.21 5.93 1.24
C ILE A 348 4.31 4.89 1.50
N ALA A 349 5.36 4.88 0.68
CA ALA A 349 6.46 3.93 0.82
C ALA A 349 7.19 4.09 2.16
N VAL A 350 7.51 5.33 2.57
CA VAL A 350 8.21 5.59 3.84
C VAL A 350 7.33 5.26 5.05
N THR A 351 6.02 5.48 4.97
CA THR A 351 5.10 5.12 6.07
C THR A 351 5.11 3.61 6.35
N ILE A 352 5.34 2.79 5.33
CA ILE A 352 5.46 1.33 5.48
C ILE A 352 6.89 0.93 5.87
N TYR A 353 7.89 1.53 5.22
CA TYR A 353 9.30 1.18 5.38
C TYR A 353 9.88 1.61 6.73
N GLY A 354 9.48 2.79 7.25
CA GLY A 354 10.00 3.34 8.51
C GLY A 354 9.81 2.38 9.70
N PRO A 355 8.56 1.96 10.02
CA PRO A 355 8.30 0.96 11.06
C PRO A 355 9.01 -0.37 10.82
N LEU A 356 9.06 -0.82 9.56
CA LEU A 356 9.74 -2.08 9.19
C LEU A 356 11.24 -2.02 9.51
N VAL A 357 11.94 -0.92 9.17
CA VAL A 357 13.36 -0.76 9.50
C VAL A 357 13.58 -0.72 11.00
N SER A 358 12.75 0.02 11.74
CA SER A 358 12.83 0.10 13.21
C SER A 358 12.61 -1.25 13.87
N TRP A 359 11.73 -2.09 13.33
CA TRP A 359 11.50 -3.44 13.82
C TRP A 359 12.68 -4.36 13.48
N LEU A 360 13.18 -4.32 12.24
CA LEU A 360 14.30 -5.15 11.78
C LEU A 360 15.59 -4.87 12.58
N SER A 361 15.81 -3.63 13.05
CA SER A 361 17.01 -3.28 13.82
C SER A 361 17.10 -3.92 15.21
N GLY A 362 16.00 -4.45 15.76
CA GLY A 362 15.99 -5.22 17.02
C GLY A 362 15.83 -6.74 16.83
N ASN A 363 15.49 -7.18 15.61
CA ASN A 363 15.10 -8.57 15.33
C ASN A 363 16.01 -9.29 14.31
N VAL A 364 16.99 -8.59 13.73
CA VAL A 364 17.97 -9.18 12.80
C VAL A 364 19.38 -8.98 13.34
N ALA A 365 20.05 -10.07 13.70
CA ALA A 365 21.36 -10.05 14.38
C ALA A 365 22.38 -9.11 13.73
N PHE A 366 22.56 -9.20 12.41
CA PHE A 366 23.49 -8.35 11.68
C PHE A 366 23.16 -6.85 11.81
N LEU A 367 21.87 -6.49 11.73
CA LEU A 367 21.45 -5.09 11.84
C LEU A 367 21.61 -4.61 13.29
N THR A 368 21.22 -5.41 14.27
CA THR A 368 21.42 -5.11 15.69
C THR A 368 22.89 -4.82 16.00
N GLN A 369 23.80 -5.71 15.56
CA GLN A 369 25.24 -5.53 15.74
C GLN A 369 25.77 -4.27 15.06
N LEU A 370 25.28 -3.97 13.85
CA LEU A 370 25.66 -2.75 13.14
C LEU A 370 25.24 -1.49 13.91
N TYR A 371 24.01 -1.46 14.44
CA TYR A 371 23.54 -0.32 15.24
C TYR A 371 24.32 -0.17 16.54
N GLN A 372 24.54 -1.25 17.29
CA GLN A 372 25.34 -1.23 18.52
C GLN A 372 26.77 -0.75 18.27
N TYR A 373 27.41 -1.23 17.19
CA TYR A 373 28.73 -0.74 16.79
C TYR A 373 28.73 0.77 16.53
N LEU A 374 27.71 1.29 15.84
CA LEU A 374 27.59 2.72 15.56
C LEU A 374 27.34 3.55 16.82
N LEU A 375 26.61 3.03 17.81
CA LEU A 375 26.37 3.69 19.10
C LEU A 375 27.65 3.85 19.93
N GLU A 376 28.56 2.87 19.87
CA GLU A 376 29.83 2.91 20.64
C GLU A 376 31.00 3.57 19.87
N CYS A 377 30.90 3.69 18.55
CA CYS A 377 32.02 4.09 17.69
C CYS A 377 32.62 5.46 18.03
N LEU A 378 31.80 6.43 18.43
CA LEU A 378 32.26 7.77 18.83
C LEU A 378 32.52 7.90 20.34
N VAL A 379 32.27 6.84 21.11
CA VAL A 379 32.44 6.85 22.56
C VAL A 379 33.90 6.52 22.91
N PRO A 380 34.58 7.34 23.72
CA PRO A 380 35.94 7.04 24.18
C PRO A 380 36.02 5.67 24.86
N THR A 381 37.10 4.93 24.63
CA THR A 381 37.26 3.56 25.13
C THR A 381 37.10 3.45 26.66
N SER A 382 37.54 4.47 27.41
CA SER A 382 37.39 4.55 28.87
C SER A 382 35.96 4.71 29.36
N SER A 383 35.04 5.08 28.47
CA SER A 383 33.64 5.39 28.77
C SER A 383 32.67 4.51 27.98
N ARG A 384 33.17 3.49 27.27
CA ARG A 384 32.33 2.44 26.70
C ARG A 384 31.61 1.72 27.84
N ASN A 385 30.32 1.42 27.63
CA ASN A 385 29.36 0.97 28.65
C ASN A 385 28.80 2.04 29.60
N GLN A 386 29.23 3.30 29.50
CA GLN A 386 28.63 4.40 30.28
C GLN A 386 27.68 5.27 29.46
N TYR A 387 27.92 5.34 28.15
CA TYR A 387 27.20 6.20 27.23
C TYR A 387 27.03 5.51 25.89
N ASN A 388 25.90 5.76 25.24
CA ASN A 388 25.68 5.52 23.82
C ASN A 388 25.65 6.85 23.08
N GLU A 389 26.25 6.93 21.89
CA GLU A 389 26.19 8.12 21.05
C GLU A 389 25.37 7.86 19.79
N LEU A 390 24.17 8.43 19.75
CA LEU A 390 23.15 8.12 18.74
C LEU A 390 23.42 8.77 17.38
N VAL A 391 24.30 9.76 17.26
CA VAL A 391 24.45 10.53 16.02
C VAL A 391 24.74 9.66 14.79
N LEU A 392 25.59 8.62 14.89
CA LEU A 392 25.89 7.73 13.76
C LEU A 392 24.73 6.80 13.43
N SER A 393 24.08 6.24 14.45
CA SER A 393 22.89 5.39 14.29
C SER A 393 21.72 6.14 13.69
N CYS A 394 21.44 7.37 14.14
CA CYS A 394 20.44 8.25 13.55
C CYS A 394 20.82 8.67 12.13
N SER A 395 22.11 8.86 11.84
CA SER A 395 22.60 9.11 10.49
C SER A 395 22.33 7.91 9.57
N LEU A 396 22.62 6.69 10.01
CA LEU A 396 22.31 5.47 9.26
C LEU A 396 20.81 5.33 9.00
N TYR A 397 19.98 5.55 10.03
CA TYR A 397 18.51 5.51 9.90
C TYR A 397 18.00 6.55 8.89
N THR A 398 18.50 7.78 8.98
CA THR A 398 18.20 8.88 8.07
C THR A 398 18.61 8.54 6.62
N ILE A 399 19.82 8.02 6.44
CA ILE A 399 20.36 7.63 5.13
C ILE A 399 19.56 6.45 4.56
N GLY A 400 19.22 5.45 5.37
CA GLY A 400 18.42 4.29 4.96
C GLY A 400 17.08 4.70 4.36
N ILE A 401 16.33 5.57 5.04
CA ILE A 401 15.06 6.10 4.55
C ILE A 401 15.26 6.99 3.31
N ALA A 402 16.33 7.80 3.28
CA ALA A 402 16.65 8.65 2.14
C ALA A 402 17.00 7.86 0.87
N CYS A 403 17.69 6.72 1.01
CA CYS A 403 18.20 5.92 -0.09
C CYS A 403 17.09 5.28 -0.94
N VAL A 404 15.95 4.87 -0.36
CA VAL A 404 14.88 4.17 -1.08
C VAL A 404 14.40 4.92 -2.34
N PRO A 405 13.92 6.18 -2.26
CA PRO A 405 13.50 6.92 -3.44
C PRO A 405 14.67 7.31 -4.36
N ILE A 406 15.89 7.44 -3.83
CA ILE A 406 17.10 7.74 -4.62
C ILE A 406 17.45 6.55 -5.51
N VAL A 407 17.54 5.35 -4.93
CA VAL A 407 17.80 4.09 -5.64
C VAL A 407 16.72 3.86 -6.69
N TYR A 408 15.45 4.06 -6.36
CA TYR A 408 14.36 4.00 -7.33
C TYR A 408 14.58 4.97 -8.50
N GLY A 409 14.93 6.24 -8.23
CA GLY A 409 15.14 7.26 -9.26
C GLY A 409 16.29 6.92 -10.21
N PHE A 410 17.41 6.40 -9.69
CA PHE A 410 18.53 5.94 -10.51
C PHE A 410 18.20 4.66 -11.29
N LEU A 411 17.60 3.64 -10.66
CA LEU A 411 17.21 2.40 -11.33
C LEU A 411 16.20 2.66 -12.45
N ALA A 412 15.19 3.50 -12.21
CA ALA A 412 14.21 3.89 -13.21
C ALA A 412 14.86 4.65 -14.39
N ALA A 413 15.87 5.49 -14.11
CA ALA A 413 16.64 6.15 -15.15
C ALA A 413 17.56 5.20 -15.92
N LEU A 414 18.24 4.25 -15.27
CA LEU A 414 19.06 3.24 -15.94
C LEU A 414 18.23 2.36 -16.88
N LEU A 415 17.04 1.96 -16.42
CA LEU A 415 16.05 1.26 -17.25
C LEU A 415 15.57 2.13 -18.42
N LYS A 416 15.56 3.47 -18.28
CA LYS A 416 15.23 4.44 -19.34
C LYS A 416 16.43 4.70 -20.29
N CYS A 417 17.66 4.79 -19.80
CA CYS A 417 18.87 5.08 -20.58
C CYS A 417 19.31 3.89 -21.44
N ARG A 418 19.27 2.65 -20.92
CA ARG A 418 19.50 1.42 -21.72
C ARG A 418 18.54 1.28 -22.91
N ARG A 419 17.45 2.04 -22.88
CA ARG A 419 16.41 2.08 -23.90
C ARG A 419 16.53 3.24 -24.89
N CYS A 420 17.29 4.29 -24.56
CA CYS A 420 17.53 5.44 -25.44
C CYS A 420 18.78 5.26 -26.33
N SER A 421 19.72 4.39 -25.97
CA SER A 421 20.90 4.12 -26.82
C SER A 421 20.60 3.32 -28.10
N SER A 422 19.38 2.82 -28.31
CA SER A 422 19.05 2.00 -29.49
C SER A 422 18.11 2.66 -30.52
N LEU A 423 17.60 3.88 -30.27
CA LEU A 423 16.66 4.56 -31.16
C LEU A 423 16.80 6.08 -30.98
N HIS A 424 17.61 6.70 -31.83
CA HIS A 424 17.50 8.14 -32.09
C HIS A 424 16.12 8.39 -32.72
N PRO A 425 15.23 9.20 -32.12
CA PRO A 425 14.02 9.63 -32.79
C PRO A 425 14.36 10.82 -33.70
N GLU A 426 14.34 10.60 -35.02
CA GLU A 426 14.24 11.68 -35.99
C GLU A 426 12.97 12.50 -35.72
N TYR A 427 13.17 13.80 -35.45
CA TYR A 427 12.23 14.93 -35.56
C TYR A 427 10.72 14.60 -35.60
N GLY A 428 10.07 14.59 -34.43
CA GLY A 428 8.63 14.81 -34.31
C GLY A 428 8.33 16.28 -34.02
N SER A 429 7.25 16.84 -34.60
CA SER A 429 6.94 18.26 -34.41
C SER A 429 6.63 18.59 -32.92
N PRO A 430 7.14 19.71 -32.37
CA PRO A 430 6.95 20.10 -30.96
C PRO A 430 5.49 20.22 -30.49
N MET A 431 4.55 20.43 -31.43
CA MET A 431 3.14 20.67 -31.12
C MET A 431 2.38 19.44 -30.60
N THR A 432 2.69 18.22 -31.07
CA THR A 432 1.92 17.02 -30.66
C THR A 432 2.30 16.51 -29.27
N GLN A 433 3.56 16.63 -28.84
CA GLN A 433 3.97 16.25 -27.48
C GLN A 433 3.36 17.19 -26.41
N SER A 434 3.18 18.47 -26.73
CA SER A 434 2.64 19.47 -25.81
C SER A 434 1.20 19.18 -25.36
N ALA A 435 0.33 18.68 -26.25
CA ALA A 435 -1.06 18.32 -25.91
C ALA A 435 -1.15 17.19 -24.85
N LEU A 436 -0.19 16.25 -24.86
CA LEU A 436 -0.12 15.14 -23.93
C LEU A 436 0.31 15.59 -22.51
N TYR A 437 1.14 16.63 -22.44
CA TYR A 437 1.55 17.28 -21.19
C TYR A 437 0.54 18.31 -20.70
N ALA A 438 -0.23 18.94 -21.59
CA ALA A 438 -1.32 19.85 -21.23
C ALA A 438 -2.47 19.14 -20.48
N SER A 439 -2.67 17.85 -20.75
CA SER A 439 -3.74 17.05 -20.14
C SER A 439 -3.61 16.94 -18.61
N HIS A 440 -4.74 17.07 -17.91
CA HIS A 440 -4.85 16.81 -16.47
C HIS A 440 -4.50 15.35 -16.08
N ALA A 441 -4.56 14.41 -17.04
CA ALA A 441 -4.10 13.04 -16.83
C ALA A 441 -2.57 12.95 -16.64
N TYR A 442 -1.82 13.96 -17.07
CA TYR A 442 -0.39 14.12 -16.81
C TYR A 442 -0.15 14.84 -15.47
N ASN A 443 -0.77 14.35 -14.41
CA ASN A 443 -0.59 14.84 -13.04
C ASN A 443 -0.12 13.69 -12.09
N THR A 444 0.22 13.98 -10.84
CA THR A 444 0.54 12.98 -9.80
C THR A 444 -0.67 12.11 -9.49
N LEU A 445 -0.48 10.99 -8.78
CA LEU A 445 -1.59 10.13 -8.37
C LEU A 445 -2.65 10.94 -7.58
N LYS A 446 -2.19 11.70 -6.57
CA LYS A 446 -3.02 12.62 -5.78
C LYS A 446 -3.69 13.66 -6.68
N GLY A 447 -2.92 14.35 -7.53
CA GLY A 447 -3.43 15.42 -8.40
C GLY A 447 -4.50 14.94 -9.38
N ARG A 448 -4.37 13.73 -9.93
CA ARG A 448 -5.40 13.14 -10.80
C ARG A 448 -6.70 12.87 -10.05
N SER A 449 -6.62 12.28 -8.85
CA SER A 449 -7.79 12.01 -8.03
C SER A 449 -8.50 13.30 -7.62
N LEU A 450 -7.73 14.35 -7.26
CA LEU A 450 -8.26 15.65 -6.85
C LEU A 450 -8.84 16.45 -8.01
N LEU A 451 -8.19 16.50 -9.17
CA LEU A 451 -8.72 17.19 -10.36
C LEU A 451 -9.92 16.46 -10.94
N ALA A 452 -9.98 15.14 -10.75
CA ALA A 452 -11.18 14.35 -10.97
C ALA A 452 -12.28 14.67 -9.95
N LEU A 453 -12.14 15.64 -9.04
CA LEU A 453 -13.22 16.24 -8.22
C LEU A 453 -13.83 17.51 -8.83
N VAL A 454 -13.17 18.11 -9.81
CA VAL A 454 -13.49 19.45 -10.35
C VAL A 454 -14.37 19.35 -11.60
N ARG A 455 -15.58 19.94 -11.56
CA ARG A 455 -16.63 19.77 -12.59
C ARG A 455 -16.19 20.06 -14.03
N PRO A 456 -15.45 21.14 -14.36
CA PRO A 456 -15.02 21.38 -15.75
C PRO A 456 -13.98 20.38 -16.29
N PHE A 457 -13.13 19.81 -15.44
CA PHE A 457 -12.30 18.65 -15.82
C PHE A 457 -13.14 17.41 -16.02
N ARG A 458 -14.31 17.40 -15.37
CA ARG A 458 -15.31 16.35 -15.46
C ARG A 458 -16.30 16.48 -16.62
N THR A 459 -16.55 17.64 -17.23
CA THR A 459 -17.74 17.82 -18.12
C THR A 459 -17.46 18.34 -19.52
N THR A 460 -16.24 18.81 -19.83
CA THR A 460 -15.95 19.44 -21.14
C THR A 460 -14.69 18.92 -21.85
N PRO A 461 -14.57 17.63 -22.19
CA PRO A 461 -13.27 17.11 -22.67
C PRO A 461 -13.00 17.25 -24.15
N HIS A 462 -13.96 17.81 -24.89
CA HIS A 462 -13.83 18.18 -26.30
C HIS A 462 -12.91 19.39 -26.50
N VAL A 463 -12.68 20.16 -25.44
CA VAL A 463 -11.81 21.33 -25.48
C VAL A 463 -10.36 20.85 -25.39
N ALA A 464 -9.61 21.02 -26.48
CA ALA A 464 -8.21 20.63 -26.56
C ALA A 464 -7.41 21.35 -25.45
N PRO A 465 -6.72 20.62 -24.55
CA PRO A 465 -5.88 21.24 -23.55
C PRO A 465 -4.63 21.82 -24.23
N ARG A 466 -4.40 23.11 -23.99
CA ARG A 466 -3.21 23.85 -24.42
C ARG A 466 -2.27 24.05 -23.22
N GLY A 467 -0.98 24.16 -23.48
CA GLY A 467 0.07 24.30 -22.44
C GLY A 467 0.90 23.02 -22.24
N GLY A 468 1.53 22.89 -21.07
CA GLY A 468 2.41 21.75 -20.76
C GLY A 468 3.74 21.71 -21.54
N THR A 469 4.05 22.73 -22.32
CA THR A 469 5.30 22.90 -23.08
C THR A 469 6.55 22.82 -22.18
N VAL A 470 6.43 23.29 -20.93
CA VAL A 470 7.46 23.13 -19.89
C VAL A 470 7.87 21.65 -19.69
N TYR A 471 6.92 20.72 -19.70
CA TYR A 471 7.22 19.30 -19.54
C TYR A 471 7.76 18.67 -20.82
N ALA A 472 7.39 19.18 -22.00
CA ALA A 472 8.02 18.80 -23.25
C ALA A 472 9.51 19.19 -23.23
N LEU A 473 9.81 20.42 -22.78
CA LEU A 473 11.16 20.90 -22.59
C LEU A 473 11.95 20.03 -21.59
N PHE A 474 11.33 19.64 -20.48
CA PHE A 474 11.95 18.76 -19.48
C PHE A 474 12.25 17.34 -19.97
N GLU A 475 11.43 16.81 -20.88
CA GLU A 475 11.67 15.50 -21.48
C GLU A 475 12.76 15.58 -22.56
N ALA A 476 12.82 16.68 -23.31
CA ALA A 476 13.86 16.95 -24.29
C ALA A 476 15.24 17.16 -23.62
N ASP A 477 15.28 17.96 -22.55
CA ASP A 477 16.49 18.14 -21.75
C ASP A 477 16.15 18.33 -20.26
N PRO A 478 16.48 17.33 -19.41
CA PRO A 478 16.25 17.41 -17.96
C PRO A 478 16.99 18.56 -17.25
N ARG A 479 17.99 19.20 -17.89
CA ARG A 479 18.71 20.36 -17.34
C ARG A 479 17.81 21.57 -17.13
N TYR A 480 16.68 21.67 -17.83
CA TYR A 480 15.72 22.75 -17.62
C TYR A 480 14.89 22.59 -16.34
N LYS A 481 14.87 21.41 -15.70
CA LYS A 481 14.11 21.19 -14.46
C LYS A 481 14.74 21.96 -13.30
N ARG A 482 13.94 22.76 -12.57
CA ARG A 482 14.40 23.37 -11.31
C ARG A 482 14.72 22.33 -10.23
N CYS A 483 14.02 21.20 -10.21
CA CYS A 483 14.37 20.05 -9.38
C CYS A 483 14.23 18.77 -10.22
N PRO A 484 15.32 18.04 -10.53
CA PRO A 484 15.26 16.84 -11.34
C PRO A 484 14.69 15.61 -10.61
N THR A 485 14.65 15.64 -9.27
CA THR A 485 14.29 14.48 -8.45
C THR A 485 12.81 14.43 -8.08
N ILE A 486 12.12 15.57 -7.96
CA ILE A 486 10.71 15.64 -7.54
C ILE A 486 9.82 16.13 -8.69
N ARG A 487 8.69 15.44 -8.92
CA ARG A 487 7.73 15.83 -9.95
C ARG A 487 6.80 16.96 -9.48
N LEU A 488 6.76 18.07 -10.22
CA LEU A 488 6.03 19.30 -9.86
C LEU A 488 4.63 19.44 -10.47
N CYS A 489 4.16 18.46 -11.23
CA CYS A 489 2.91 18.55 -11.99
C CYS A 489 1.65 18.80 -11.16
N ALA A 490 1.67 18.48 -9.86
CA ALA A 490 0.56 18.73 -8.95
C ALA A 490 0.32 20.21 -8.68
N ALA A 491 1.37 21.05 -8.76
CA ALA A 491 1.28 22.47 -8.44
C ALA A 491 0.68 23.32 -9.57
N ASP A 492 0.62 22.80 -10.79
CA ASP A 492 0.12 23.55 -11.94
C ASP A 492 -1.32 24.01 -11.72
N CYS A 493 -1.59 25.24 -12.15
CA CYS A 493 -2.94 25.77 -12.22
C CYS A 493 -3.54 25.44 -13.58
N TYR A 494 -4.86 25.34 -13.62
CA TYR A 494 -5.57 25.26 -14.89
C TYR A 494 -6.53 26.42 -15.04
N LEU A 495 -6.45 27.09 -16.19
CA LEU A 495 -7.33 28.18 -16.56
C LEU A 495 -8.36 27.67 -17.58
N LEU A 496 -9.62 27.93 -17.28
CA LEU A 496 -10.76 27.55 -18.10
C LEU A 496 -11.33 28.83 -18.74
N CYS A 497 -11.22 28.94 -20.06
CA CYS A 497 -11.64 30.13 -20.80
C CYS A 497 -13.01 29.91 -21.45
N TYR A 498 -13.99 30.70 -21.04
CA TYR A 498 -15.34 30.69 -21.57
C TYR A 498 -15.55 31.90 -22.48
N HIS A 499 -16.01 31.66 -23.70
CA HIS A 499 -16.45 32.69 -24.64
C HIS A 499 -17.96 32.62 -24.77
N ASN A 500 -18.66 33.73 -24.52
CA ASN A 500 -20.13 33.79 -24.56
C ASN A 500 -20.79 32.67 -23.72
N GLY A 501 -20.20 32.33 -22.56
CA GLY A 501 -20.69 31.27 -21.66
C GLY A 501 -20.32 29.83 -22.03
N VAL A 502 -19.68 29.60 -23.19
CA VAL A 502 -19.23 28.26 -23.64
C VAL A 502 -17.74 28.10 -23.40
N LEU A 503 -17.32 26.99 -22.79
CA LEU A 503 -15.90 26.72 -22.59
C LEU A 503 -15.22 26.48 -23.94
N LYS A 504 -14.27 27.35 -24.32
CA LYS A 504 -13.52 27.26 -25.57
C LYS A 504 -12.12 26.70 -25.39
N GLU A 505 -11.44 27.02 -24.29
CA GLU A 505 -10.06 26.61 -24.05
C GLU A 505 -9.78 26.14 -22.62
N LYS A 506 -8.80 25.24 -22.50
CA LYS A 506 -8.24 24.76 -21.22
C LYS A 506 -6.74 24.93 -21.25
N LEU A 507 -6.23 25.83 -20.44
CA LEU A 507 -4.81 26.16 -20.40
C LEU A 507 -4.20 25.58 -19.13
N ARG A 508 -3.15 24.77 -19.29
CA ARG A 508 -2.32 24.32 -18.17
C ARG A 508 -1.18 25.30 -17.97
N LEU A 509 -1.17 25.95 -16.81
CA LEU A 509 -0.20 26.96 -16.44
C LEU A 509 0.74 26.41 -15.36
N SER A 510 2.02 26.35 -15.70
CA SER A 510 3.09 25.98 -14.77
C SER A 510 3.80 27.24 -14.29
N LEU A 511 4.21 27.25 -13.02
CA LEU A 511 5.00 28.37 -12.50
C LEU A 511 6.35 28.43 -13.19
N LEU A 512 6.76 29.63 -13.63
CA LEU A 512 8.06 29.85 -14.26
C LEU A 512 9.22 29.42 -13.34
N SER A 513 9.04 29.50 -12.03
CA SER A 513 10.01 29.03 -11.04
C SER A 513 10.32 27.53 -11.10
N SER A 514 9.53 26.73 -11.83
CA SER A 514 9.81 25.32 -12.10
C SER A 514 10.87 25.09 -13.18
N VAL A 515 11.21 26.12 -13.96
CA VAL A 515 12.15 26.08 -15.10
C VAL A 515 13.45 26.83 -14.76
N GLU A 516 14.58 26.31 -15.21
CA GLU A 516 15.86 27.03 -15.22
C GLU A 516 16.12 27.70 -16.56
N LEU A 517 16.41 29.01 -16.53
CA LEU A 517 16.57 29.82 -17.74
C LEU A 517 17.98 29.81 -18.34
N HIS A 518 18.98 29.31 -17.61
CA HIS A 518 20.39 29.18 -18.03
C HIS A 518 20.96 30.40 -18.79
N PRO A 519 20.84 31.65 -18.28
CA PRO A 519 21.19 32.85 -19.04
C PRO A 519 22.67 32.91 -19.47
N ASN A 520 23.55 32.20 -18.77
CA ASN A 520 24.99 32.22 -19.02
C ASN A 520 25.48 31.11 -19.98
N GLU A 521 24.62 30.13 -20.32
CA GLU A 521 24.98 29.04 -21.23
C GLU A 521 24.26 29.24 -22.56
N ARG A 522 24.94 29.83 -23.58
CA ARG A 522 24.33 30.16 -24.87
C ARG A 522 23.56 29.01 -25.54
N ALA A 523 23.98 27.77 -25.33
CA ALA A 523 23.33 26.57 -25.89
C ALA A 523 22.05 26.13 -25.14
N LEU A 524 21.83 26.61 -23.90
CA LEU A 524 20.67 26.29 -23.06
C LEU A 524 19.87 27.52 -22.63
N ALA A 525 20.32 28.72 -22.98
CA ALA A 525 19.70 29.95 -22.54
C ALA A 525 18.29 30.07 -23.14
N ILE A 526 17.29 30.23 -22.26
CA ILE A 526 15.95 30.63 -22.67
C ILE A 526 15.97 32.14 -22.84
N VAL A 527 16.06 32.59 -24.09
CA VAL A 527 16.07 34.01 -24.46
C VAL A 527 14.64 34.53 -24.58
N THR A 528 14.43 35.79 -24.17
CA THR A 528 13.14 36.46 -24.37
C THR A 528 12.98 36.76 -25.86
N ALA A 529 11.87 36.33 -26.47
CA ALA A 529 11.59 36.62 -27.87
C ALA A 529 11.39 38.12 -28.09
N ALA A 530 11.79 38.62 -29.27
CA ALA A 530 11.55 40.01 -29.66
C ALA A 530 10.06 40.29 -29.88
N THR A 531 9.28 39.25 -30.20
CA THR A 531 7.83 39.33 -30.34
C THR A 531 7.13 39.06 -29.01
N PRO A 532 6.14 39.88 -28.61
CA PRO A 532 5.35 39.63 -27.42
C PRO A 532 4.52 38.34 -27.58
N SER A 533 4.22 37.69 -26.45
CA SER A 533 3.40 36.49 -26.46
C SER A 533 1.95 36.83 -26.85
N GLU A 534 1.30 35.92 -27.57
CA GLU A 534 -0.14 35.96 -27.84
C GLU A 534 -0.96 35.91 -26.52
N PHE A 535 -0.36 35.41 -25.44
CA PHE A 535 -0.99 35.29 -24.12
C PHE A 535 -0.45 36.33 -23.14
N VAL A 536 -1.26 36.67 -22.12
CA VAL A 536 -0.84 37.54 -21.00
C VAL A 536 0.15 36.85 -20.03
N PHE A 537 0.46 35.58 -20.27
CA PHE A 537 1.49 34.81 -19.58
C PHE A 537 2.53 34.28 -20.58
N ASN A 538 3.72 33.92 -20.07
CA ASN A 538 4.82 33.47 -20.92
C ASN A 538 4.50 32.17 -21.68
N ALA A 539 4.84 32.13 -22.97
CA ALA A 539 4.78 30.94 -23.81
C ALA A 539 6.15 30.65 -24.45
N PHE A 540 6.52 29.37 -24.57
CA PHE A 540 7.72 28.96 -25.28
C PHE A 540 7.46 28.90 -26.78
N ALA A 541 8.15 29.73 -27.57
CA ALA A 541 8.16 29.63 -29.03
C ALA A 541 9.15 28.53 -29.45
N GLY A 542 8.67 27.51 -30.17
CA GLY A 542 9.54 26.48 -30.73
C GLY A 542 10.34 27.05 -31.90
N GLY A 543 11.58 27.47 -31.67
CA GLY A 543 12.47 27.91 -32.74
C GLY A 543 12.99 26.73 -33.55
N THR A 544 12.58 26.62 -34.81
CA THR A 544 13.45 26.05 -35.85
C THR A 544 14.64 26.99 -36.02
N PRO A 545 15.89 26.52 -35.98
CA PRO A 545 17.01 27.33 -36.44
C PRO A 545 16.74 27.67 -37.92
N ALA A 546 16.81 28.97 -38.23
CA ALA A 546 16.73 29.45 -39.60
C ALA A 546 17.92 28.89 -40.39
N THR A 547 17.70 27.83 -41.16
CA THR A 547 18.58 27.43 -42.24
C THR A 547 17.97 27.91 -43.55
N SER A 548 18.79 28.71 -44.23
CA SER A 548 18.63 29.29 -45.55
C SER A 548 17.95 28.37 -46.56
N THR A 549 17.07 28.97 -47.34
CA THR A 549 16.73 28.64 -48.72
C THR A 549 17.88 27.99 -49.49
N ASP A 550 17.65 26.78 -50.01
CA ASP A 550 18.05 26.41 -51.38
C ASP A 550 17.33 25.13 -51.81
N SER A 551 16.27 25.31 -52.60
CA SER A 551 15.60 24.25 -53.33
C SER A 551 16.39 23.98 -54.60
N LYS A 552 17.02 22.80 -54.71
CA LYS A 552 17.42 22.22 -55.99
C LYS A 552 16.61 20.96 -56.27
N THR A 553 15.62 21.15 -57.13
CA THR A 553 14.91 20.13 -57.90
C THR A 553 15.92 19.34 -58.73
N LEU A 554 16.01 18.03 -58.53
CA LEU A 554 16.70 17.10 -59.42
C LEU A 554 15.69 16.04 -59.89
N LEU A 555 15.24 16.23 -61.13
CA LEU A 555 14.52 15.25 -61.94
C LEU A 555 15.42 14.04 -62.19
N VAL A 556 14.87 12.83 -62.02
CA VAL A 556 15.42 11.60 -62.62
C VAL A 556 14.28 10.86 -63.32
N PRO A 557 14.49 10.30 -64.53
CA PRO A 557 13.44 9.90 -65.45
C PRO A 557 12.85 8.52 -65.15
N GLY A 558 11.65 8.30 -65.67
CA GLY A 558 10.89 7.06 -65.53
C GLY A 558 11.56 5.83 -66.12
N ALA A 559 11.33 4.70 -65.47
CA ALA A 559 11.50 3.38 -66.03
C ALA A 559 10.17 2.64 -65.89
N LEU A 560 9.55 2.38 -67.04
CA LEU A 560 8.44 1.44 -67.22
C LEU A 560 8.97 0.04 -66.85
N GLN A 561 8.40 -0.60 -65.82
CA GLN A 561 8.64 -2.03 -65.57
C GLN A 561 7.32 -2.79 -65.53
N LEU A 562 7.26 -3.78 -66.41
CA LEU A 562 6.16 -4.73 -66.61
C LEU A 562 5.77 -5.44 -65.31
N HIS A 563 4.46 -5.51 -65.10
CA HIS A 563 3.80 -6.34 -64.08
C HIS A 563 4.10 -7.83 -64.31
N MET A 564 4.85 -8.44 -63.40
CA MET A 564 4.67 -9.85 -63.05
C MET A 564 4.04 -9.93 -61.65
N PRO A 565 3.08 -10.83 -61.41
CA PRO A 565 2.43 -10.95 -60.11
C PRO A 565 3.42 -11.42 -59.05
N ALA A 566 3.73 -10.53 -58.11
CA ALA A 566 4.60 -10.84 -56.98
C ALA A 566 3.92 -11.86 -56.03
N PRO A 567 4.69 -12.76 -55.40
CA PRO A 567 4.18 -13.70 -54.42
C PRO A 567 3.57 -12.95 -53.21
N PRO A 568 2.60 -13.55 -52.49
CA PRO A 568 1.89 -12.89 -51.41
C PRO A 568 2.86 -12.34 -50.35
N ARG A 569 2.93 -11.01 -50.23
CA ARG A 569 3.80 -10.32 -49.27
C ARG A 569 3.23 -10.51 -47.86
N ARG A 570 3.97 -11.22 -47.00
CA ARG A 570 3.67 -11.32 -45.57
C ARG A 570 4.12 -10.04 -44.86
N TYR A 571 3.21 -9.39 -44.14
CA TYR A 571 3.57 -8.24 -43.30
C TYR A 571 4.38 -8.68 -42.08
N ARG A 572 5.33 -7.84 -41.67
CA ARG A 572 6.14 -8.10 -40.47
C ARG A 572 5.36 -7.70 -39.22
N VAL A 573 4.87 -8.70 -38.48
CA VAL A 573 4.26 -8.52 -37.15
C VAL A 573 5.22 -9.00 -36.06
N VAL A 574 5.58 -8.11 -35.14
CA VAL A 574 6.45 -8.39 -33.99
C VAL A 574 5.63 -8.30 -32.71
N LEU A 575 5.66 -9.36 -31.89
CA LEU A 575 5.13 -9.31 -30.54
C LEU A 575 6.10 -8.56 -29.64
N ASN A 576 5.62 -7.57 -28.90
CA ASN A 576 6.47 -6.86 -27.95
C ASN A 576 6.88 -7.81 -26.82
N ARG A 577 8.18 -8.16 -26.76
CA ARG A 577 8.73 -9.16 -25.83
C ARG A 577 8.39 -8.87 -24.37
N ALA A 578 8.49 -7.61 -23.95
CA ALA A 578 8.20 -7.24 -22.57
C ALA A 578 6.70 -7.38 -22.25
N SER A 579 5.80 -7.02 -23.17
CA SER A 579 4.36 -7.27 -23.00
C SER A 579 4.01 -8.76 -22.92
N VAL A 580 4.69 -9.59 -23.71
CA VAL A 580 4.52 -11.06 -23.68
C VAL A 580 4.97 -11.62 -22.33
N VAL A 581 6.16 -11.24 -21.85
CA VAL A 581 6.65 -11.66 -20.53
C VAL A 581 5.68 -11.24 -19.43
N LEU A 582 5.19 -10.00 -19.45
CA LEU A 582 4.25 -9.50 -18.45
C LEU A 582 2.89 -10.23 -18.49
N SER A 583 2.38 -10.51 -19.69
CA SER A 583 1.16 -11.30 -19.89
C SER A 583 1.35 -12.73 -19.36
N LEU A 584 2.51 -13.35 -19.65
CA LEU A 584 2.85 -14.69 -19.16
C LEU A 584 3.05 -14.72 -17.64
N CYS A 585 3.70 -13.72 -17.05
CA CYS A 585 3.79 -13.60 -15.58
C CYS A 585 2.40 -13.47 -14.94
N SER A 586 1.50 -12.70 -15.57
CA SER A 586 0.12 -12.57 -15.09
C SER A 586 -0.66 -13.89 -15.21
N LEU A 587 -0.47 -14.63 -16.32
CA LEU A 587 -0.99 -15.99 -16.51
C LEU A 587 -0.49 -16.95 -15.41
N VAL A 588 0.82 -17.03 -15.21
CA VAL A 588 1.43 -17.92 -14.19
C VAL A 588 0.94 -17.54 -12.79
N ASN A 589 0.84 -16.24 -12.49
CA ASN A 589 0.33 -15.76 -11.21
C ASN A 589 -1.12 -16.22 -10.96
N VAL A 590 -2.03 -16.08 -11.93
CA VAL A 590 -3.43 -16.50 -11.75
C VAL A 590 -3.57 -18.03 -11.77
N ALA A 591 -2.87 -18.72 -12.67
CA ALA A 591 -2.91 -20.18 -12.78
C ALA A 591 -2.35 -20.88 -11.54
N SER A 592 -1.36 -20.29 -10.86
CA SER A 592 -0.78 -20.84 -9.63
C SER A 592 -1.59 -20.54 -8.35
N MET A 593 -2.62 -19.69 -8.42
CA MET A 593 -3.42 -19.32 -7.24
C MET A 593 -4.03 -20.52 -6.47
N PRO A 594 -4.53 -21.61 -7.10
CA PRO A 594 -5.02 -22.77 -6.36
C PRO A 594 -3.91 -23.47 -5.58
N LEU A 595 -2.69 -23.48 -6.13
CA LEU A 595 -1.52 -24.13 -5.53
C LEU A 595 -0.92 -23.30 -4.39
N LYS A 596 -1.21 -21.99 -4.33
CA LYS A 596 -0.81 -21.10 -3.24
C LYS A 596 -1.24 -21.61 -1.85
N ALA A 597 -2.29 -22.43 -1.80
CA ALA A 597 -2.72 -23.11 -0.60
C ALA A 597 -1.60 -23.92 0.09
N TYR A 598 -0.72 -24.55 -0.69
CA TYR A 598 0.36 -25.40 -0.16
C TYR A 598 1.52 -24.64 0.48
N ILE A 599 1.43 -23.31 0.56
CA ILE A 599 2.31 -22.50 1.43
C ILE A 599 2.11 -22.92 2.90
N SER A 600 0.87 -23.25 3.30
CA SER A 600 0.53 -23.63 4.67
C SER A 600 -0.16 -24.99 4.78
N GLU A 601 -0.55 -25.60 3.64
CA GLU A 601 -1.20 -26.91 3.59
C GLU A 601 -0.25 -28.01 3.13
N TYR A 602 -0.42 -29.22 3.64
CA TYR A 602 0.32 -30.38 3.14
C TYR A 602 -0.19 -30.83 1.77
N VAL A 603 0.74 -31.24 0.92
CA VAL A 603 0.45 -32.08 -0.24
C VAL A 603 0.08 -33.50 0.21
N PRO A 604 -0.72 -34.28 -0.56
CA PRO A 604 -1.26 -35.56 -0.09
C PRO A 604 -0.22 -36.56 0.43
N TRP A 605 0.97 -36.59 -0.17
CA TRP A 605 2.06 -37.51 0.20
C TRP A 605 2.99 -36.98 1.31
N ARG A 606 2.77 -35.77 1.82
CA ARG A 606 3.52 -35.21 2.97
C ARG A 606 2.64 -34.99 4.20
N ALA A 607 1.38 -35.42 4.15
CA ALA A 607 0.49 -35.26 5.28
C ALA A 607 0.92 -36.17 6.45
N PRO A 608 0.95 -35.64 7.68
CA PRO A 608 1.22 -36.46 8.86
C PRO A 608 0.12 -37.52 9.05
N ARG A 609 0.46 -38.61 9.75
CA ARG A 609 -0.49 -39.71 9.98
C ARG A 609 -1.65 -39.21 10.83
N VAL A 610 -2.88 -39.47 10.39
CA VAL A 610 -4.08 -39.18 11.18
C VAL A 610 -4.02 -40.03 12.45
N ILE A 611 -4.09 -39.39 13.62
CA ILE A 611 -4.27 -40.09 14.89
C ILE A 611 -5.68 -40.71 14.85
N PRO A 612 -5.83 -42.04 14.71
CA PRO A 612 -7.13 -42.67 14.63
C PRO A 612 -7.66 -42.81 16.05
N THR A 613 -8.64 -41.99 16.40
CA THR A 613 -9.35 -42.12 17.67
C THR A 613 -10.84 -42.15 17.38
N ALA A 614 -11.36 -43.36 17.16
CA ALA A 614 -12.79 -43.58 17.29
C ALA A 614 -13.11 -43.54 18.80
N TYR A 615 -13.96 -42.60 19.20
CA TYR A 615 -14.43 -42.46 20.57
C TYR A 615 -15.85 -42.98 20.68
N ALA A 616 -16.19 -43.59 21.82
CA ALA A 616 -17.51 -44.19 22.01
C ALA A 616 -18.63 -43.13 22.11
N ASN A 617 -18.35 -41.99 22.72
CA ASN A 617 -19.25 -40.86 22.89
C ASN A 617 -18.44 -39.57 23.13
N TYR A 618 -19.11 -38.42 23.31
CA TYR A 618 -18.44 -37.15 23.57
C TYR A 618 -17.62 -37.17 24.86
N SER A 619 -18.12 -37.77 25.95
CA SER A 619 -17.36 -37.87 27.21
C SER A 619 -16.05 -38.63 27.03
N ASP A 620 -16.06 -39.74 26.29
CA ASP A 620 -14.88 -40.53 25.94
C ASP A 620 -13.90 -39.75 25.06
N PHE A 621 -14.42 -38.98 24.09
CA PHE A 621 -13.64 -38.05 23.26
C PHE A 621 -12.95 -37.00 24.11
N ASN A 622 -13.73 -36.29 24.94
CA ASN A 622 -13.26 -35.21 25.77
C ASN A 622 -12.17 -35.71 26.73
N GLU A 623 -12.44 -36.78 27.45
CA GLU A 623 -11.55 -37.35 28.46
C GLU A 623 -10.23 -37.87 27.86
N LYS A 624 -10.30 -38.71 26.81
CA LYS A 624 -9.10 -39.33 26.23
C LYS A 624 -8.26 -38.33 25.44
N LEU A 625 -8.88 -37.46 24.62
CA LEU A 625 -8.13 -36.48 23.82
C LEU A 625 -7.47 -35.43 24.71
N LEU A 626 -8.18 -34.97 25.74
CA LEU A 626 -7.64 -34.02 26.69
C LEU A 626 -6.43 -34.59 27.42
N ARG A 627 -6.53 -35.82 27.95
CA ARG A 627 -5.38 -36.48 28.61
C ARG A 627 -4.20 -36.66 27.66
N TYR A 628 -4.46 -37.10 26.43
CA TYR A 628 -3.40 -37.27 25.42
C TYR A 628 -2.69 -35.95 25.11
N ASN A 629 -3.45 -34.89 24.83
CA ASN A 629 -2.91 -33.57 24.53
C ASN A 629 -2.18 -32.96 25.74
N ALA A 630 -2.75 -33.05 26.94
CA ALA A 630 -2.12 -32.53 28.15
C ALA A 630 -0.81 -33.27 28.50
N ALA A 631 -0.74 -34.57 28.24
CA ALA A 631 0.49 -35.35 28.44
C ALA A 631 1.55 -35.04 27.36
N THR A 632 1.12 -34.88 26.11
CA THR A 632 2.00 -34.68 24.95
C THR A 632 2.51 -33.24 24.86
N TYR A 633 1.70 -32.26 25.25
CA TYR A 633 2.01 -30.82 25.22
C TYR A 633 2.11 -30.27 26.63
N SER A 634 3.09 -30.77 27.37
CA SER A 634 3.39 -30.35 28.74
C SER A 634 4.60 -29.42 28.77
N TYR A 635 4.88 -28.86 29.94
CA TYR A 635 6.10 -28.06 30.16
C TYR A 635 7.38 -28.85 29.82
N ALA A 636 7.37 -30.18 29.98
CA ALA A 636 8.54 -31.04 29.76
C ALA A 636 8.80 -31.34 28.27
N THR A 637 7.79 -31.23 27.41
CA THR A 637 7.88 -31.61 25.99
C THR A 637 7.92 -30.41 25.05
N LEU A 638 7.38 -29.27 25.47
CA LEU A 638 7.38 -28.04 24.67
C LEU A 638 8.64 -27.20 24.93
N PRO A 639 9.14 -26.44 23.94
CA PRO A 639 10.26 -25.52 24.17
C PRO A 639 9.95 -24.53 25.29
N SER A 640 10.90 -24.36 26.20
CA SER A 640 10.83 -23.33 27.24
C SER A 640 10.81 -21.95 26.57
N GLY A 641 9.81 -21.15 26.90
CA GLY A 641 9.62 -19.80 26.36
C GLY A 641 8.48 -19.69 25.35
N ALA A 642 8.09 -20.82 24.74
CA ALA A 642 7.21 -20.80 23.58
C ALA A 642 5.73 -20.57 23.94
N THR A 643 5.19 -19.39 23.67
CA THR A 643 3.74 -19.12 23.73
C THR A 643 2.99 -19.72 22.55
N TYR A 644 3.70 -20.01 21.45
CA TYR A 644 3.17 -20.71 20.29
C TYR A 644 4.13 -21.80 19.83
N TYR A 645 3.59 -22.97 19.54
CA TYR A 645 4.34 -24.10 18.99
C TYR A 645 3.51 -24.81 17.92
N SER A 646 4.12 -25.07 16.77
CA SER A 646 3.51 -25.85 15.70
C SER A 646 4.14 -27.23 15.67
N ASP A 647 3.42 -28.23 16.18
CA ASP A 647 3.83 -29.62 16.06
C ASP A 647 3.58 -30.10 14.63
N THR A 648 4.64 -30.21 13.83
CA THR A 648 4.56 -30.69 12.44
C THR A 648 4.41 -32.20 12.34
N ILE A 649 4.71 -32.95 13.41
CA ILE A 649 4.59 -34.41 13.47
C ILE A 649 3.13 -34.79 13.69
N ASN A 650 2.47 -34.16 14.66
CA ASN A 650 1.07 -34.44 15.02
C ASN A 650 0.06 -33.47 14.37
N ASP A 651 0.54 -32.45 13.65
CA ASP A 651 -0.25 -31.37 13.04
C ASP A 651 -1.13 -30.58 14.02
N VAL A 652 -0.61 -30.37 15.23
CA VAL A 652 -1.30 -29.61 16.27
C VAL A 652 -0.71 -28.22 16.36
N GLN A 653 -1.59 -27.22 16.40
CA GLN A 653 -1.23 -25.85 16.76
C GLN A 653 -1.42 -25.71 18.26
N VAL A 654 -0.35 -25.44 18.99
CA VAL A 654 -0.36 -25.27 20.44
C VAL A 654 -0.14 -23.80 20.75
N MET A 655 -1.06 -23.22 21.53
CA MET A 655 -0.99 -21.86 22.01
C MET A 655 -1.11 -21.86 23.51
N ARG A 656 -0.25 -21.11 24.19
CA ARG A 656 -0.23 -20.99 25.64
C ARG A 656 -0.34 -19.53 26.04
N ALA A 657 -1.20 -19.25 27.01
CA ALA A 657 -1.31 -17.95 27.65
C ALA A 657 -1.22 -18.13 29.16
N LEU A 658 -0.46 -17.25 29.80
CA LEU A 658 -0.40 -17.19 31.25
C LEU A 658 -1.52 -16.28 31.75
N LEU A 659 -2.26 -16.74 32.76
CA LEU A 659 -3.41 -16.04 33.32
C LEU A 659 -3.21 -15.81 34.83
N HIS A 660 -3.61 -14.63 35.30
CA HIS A 660 -3.60 -14.26 36.71
C HIS A 660 -5.02 -13.96 37.21
N PRO A 661 -5.83 -15.00 37.43
CA PRO A 661 -7.22 -14.80 37.83
C PRO A 661 -7.34 -14.10 39.19
N ALA A 662 -6.41 -14.34 40.13
CA ALA A 662 -6.39 -13.72 41.45
C ALA A 662 -6.20 -12.20 41.42
N ASP A 663 -5.70 -11.66 40.31
CA ASP A 663 -5.35 -10.24 40.15
C ASP A 663 -6.49 -9.41 39.58
N LYS A 664 -7.55 -10.07 39.14
CA LYS A 664 -8.74 -9.42 38.61
C LYS A 664 -9.77 -9.31 39.72
N ALA A 665 -10.37 -8.13 39.85
CA ALA A 665 -11.56 -7.98 40.68
C ALA A 665 -12.65 -8.92 40.15
N PRO A 666 -13.51 -9.50 41.01
CA PRO A 666 -14.63 -10.34 40.60
C PRO A 666 -15.40 -9.80 39.39
N ILE A 667 -15.43 -10.57 38.30
CA ILE A 667 -16.08 -10.19 37.04
C ILE A 667 -17.38 -11.00 36.90
N ALA A 668 -18.49 -10.29 36.67
CA ALA A 668 -19.74 -10.93 36.33
C ALA A 668 -19.66 -11.62 34.95
N ARG A 669 -20.35 -12.75 34.78
CA ARG A 669 -20.29 -13.57 33.56
C ARG A 669 -20.57 -12.80 32.27
N ASP A 670 -21.50 -11.84 32.32
CA ASP A 670 -21.89 -11.01 31.16
C ASP A 670 -20.77 -10.07 30.69
N ASN A 671 -19.92 -9.62 31.62
CA ASN A 671 -18.80 -8.71 31.35
C ASN A 671 -17.49 -9.46 31.06
N CYS A 672 -17.41 -10.75 31.42
CA CYS A 672 -16.20 -11.56 31.30
C CYS A 672 -15.60 -11.60 29.89
N VAL A 673 -16.43 -11.66 28.83
CA VAL A 673 -15.91 -11.66 27.45
C VAL A 673 -15.13 -10.37 27.17
N ARG A 674 -15.66 -9.23 27.59
CA ARG A 674 -15.06 -7.90 27.36
C ARG A 674 -13.84 -7.67 28.24
N ASP A 675 -13.93 -8.05 29.52
CA ASP A 675 -12.99 -7.61 30.55
C ASP A 675 -11.91 -8.65 30.88
N PHE A 676 -12.06 -9.91 30.40
CA PHE A 676 -11.11 -11.00 30.66
C PHE A 676 -10.74 -11.85 29.44
N LEU A 677 -11.70 -12.24 28.59
CA LEU A 677 -11.42 -13.22 27.53
C LEU A 677 -10.84 -12.63 26.23
N LEU A 678 -10.97 -11.32 25.99
CA LEU A 678 -10.45 -10.68 24.78
C LEU A 678 -8.94 -10.88 24.63
N GLY A 679 -8.51 -11.20 23.40
CA GLY A 679 -7.09 -11.43 23.10
C GLY A 679 -6.56 -12.80 23.52
N LEU A 680 -7.34 -13.61 24.25
CA LEU A 680 -6.93 -14.97 24.59
C LEU A 680 -6.80 -15.87 23.34
N PRO A 681 -5.83 -16.80 23.33
CA PRO A 681 -5.59 -17.65 22.17
C PRO A 681 -6.82 -18.47 21.79
N GLY A 682 -7.27 -18.32 20.55
CA GLY A 682 -8.40 -19.10 20.03
C GLY A 682 -9.77 -18.65 20.51
N LEU A 683 -9.92 -17.48 21.16
CA LEU A 683 -11.20 -16.97 21.67
C LEU A 683 -12.37 -17.11 20.69
N MET A 684 -12.13 -16.78 19.41
CA MET A 684 -13.13 -16.89 18.34
C MET A 684 -13.77 -18.29 18.25
N PHE A 685 -13.04 -19.34 18.64
CA PHE A 685 -13.45 -20.73 18.55
C PHE A 685 -14.01 -21.30 19.86
N TYR A 686 -14.11 -20.50 20.93
CA TYR A 686 -14.59 -21.02 22.21
C TYR A 686 -16.07 -21.41 22.13
N THR A 687 -16.42 -22.50 22.82
CA THR A 687 -17.82 -22.85 23.12
C THR A 687 -18.31 -22.11 24.38
N GLU A 688 -19.62 -22.14 24.64
CA GLU A 688 -20.18 -21.59 25.88
C GLU A 688 -19.52 -22.22 27.12
N ALA A 689 -19.34 -23.53 27.13
CA ALA A 689 -18.64 -24.24 28.20
C ALA A 689 -17.18 -23.82 28.39
N GLN A 690 -16.41 -23.54 27.31
CA GLN A 690 -15.04 -23.04 27.44
C GLN A 690 -14.99 -21.62 28.01
N MET A 691 -15.91 -20.78 27.57
CA MET A 691 -16.05 -19.44 28.13
C MET A 691 -16.45 -19.51 29.60
N ASP A 692 -17.40 -20.36 29.97
CA ASP A 692 -17.83 -20.56 31.36
C ASP A 692 -16.67 -21.07 32.23
N LEU A 693 -15.90 -22.05 31.73
CA LEU A 693 -14.71 -22.56 32.40
C LEU A 693 -13.72 -21.44 32.75
N LEU A 694 -13.39 -20.58 31.76
CA LEU A 694 -12.44 -19.49 31.96
C LEU A 694 -13.04 -18.35 32.81
N CYS A 695 -14.32 -18.01 32.60
CA CYS A 695 -15.00 -16.98 33.38
C CYS A 695 -15.18 -17.37 34.85
N ASN A 696 -15.34 -18.65 35.15
CA ASN A 696 -15.42 -19.15 36.52
C ASN A 696 -14.12 -18.91 37.32
N LEU A 697 -12.97 -18.75 36.65
CA LEU A 697 -11.71 -18.39 37.32
C LEU A 697 -11.74 -16.99 37.94
N VAL A 698 -12.52 -16.08 37.36
CA VAL A 698 -12.65 -14.67 37.81
C VAL A 698 -14.02 -14.37 38.41
N ALA A 699 -14.82 -15.41 38.68
CA ALA A 699 -16.15 -15.27 39.24
C ALA A 699 -16.12 -14.92 40.74
N PRO A 700 -17.14 -14.23 41.28
CA PRO A 700 -17.12 -13.67 42.64
C PRO A 700 -16.92 -14.65 43.79
N ALA A 701 -17.26 -15.94 43.61
CA ALA A 701 -17.10 -16.97 44.64
C ALA A 701 -15.79 -17.76 44.56
N ASN A 702 -15.09 -17.72 43.40
CA ASN A 702 -13.96 -18.62 43.10
C ASN A 702 -12.66 -17.89 42.76
N ALA A 703 -12.66 -16.55 42.73
CA ALA A 703 -11.48 -15.74 42.39
C ALA A 703 -10.25 -15.97 43.32
N THR A 704 -10.44 -16.60 44.48
CA THR A 704 -9.40 -16.82 45.51
C THR A 704 -8.82 -18.24 45.57
N GLN A 705 -9.29 -19.20 44.75
CA GLN A 705 -8.76 -20.58 44.77
C GLN A 705 -8.48 -21.13 43.36
N PRO A 706 -7.25 -20.99 42.84
CA PRO A 706 -6.83 -21.59 41.56
C PRO A 706 -6.63 -23.11 41.62
N GLN A 707 -6.49 -23.69 42.83
CA GLN A 707 -5.96 -25.05 43.02
C GLN A 707 -6.93 -26.19 42.60
N ASP A 708 -8.25 -25.95 42.58
CA ASP A 708 -9.24 -26.95 42.14
C ASP A 708 -9.54 -26.88 40.62
N ALA A 709 -8.86 -26.02 39.86
CA ALA A 709 -9.15 -25.72 38.46
C ALA A 709 -8.59 -26.74 37.44
N THR A 710 -8.38 -28.01 37.82
CA THR A 710 -7.82 -29.07 36.94
C THR A 710 -8.76 -29.60 35.85
N ARG A 711 -9.73 -28.80 35.40
CA ARG A 711 -10.68 -29.19 34.35
C ARG A 711 -10.34 -28.51 33.04
N GLY A 712 -9.93 -29.30 32.05
CA GLY A 712 -9.94 -28.90 30.64
C GLY A 712 -11.15 -29.50 29.92
N ALA A 713 -11.37 -29.06 28.69
CA ALA A 713 -12.33 -29.68 27.80
C ALA A 713 -11.91 -29.57 26.33
N CYS A 714 -12.28 -30.56 25.55
CA CYS A 714 -12.10 -30.66 24.11
C CYS A 714 -13.45 -30.61 23.40
N PHE A 715 -13.47 -29.97 22.23
CA PHE A 715 -14.69 -29.75 21.45
C PHE A 715 -14.42 -29.99 19.98
N VAL A 716 -15.50 -30.25 19.26
CA VAL A 716 -15.47 -30.51 17.82
C VAL A 716 -15.98 -29.29 17.06
N HIS A 717 -15.21 -28.84 16.07
CA HIS A 717 -15.63 -27.85 15.09
C HIS A 717 -16.22 -28.59 13.90
N THR A 718 -17.46 -28.27 13.56
CA THR A 718 -18.16 -28.87 12.43
C THR A 718 -18.49 -27.83 11.38
N ILE A 719 -18.61 -28.27 10.13
CA ILE A 719 -19.28 -27.52 9.08
C ILE A 719 -20.34 -28.42 8.46
N ALA A 720 -21.62 -28.04 8.57
CA ALA A 720 -22.72 -28.86 8.09
C ALA A 720 -22.60 -30.34 8.56
N ARG A 721 -22.36 -30.52 9.88
CA ARG A 721 -22.15 -31.81 10.57
C ARG A 721 -20.86 -32.58 10.24
N SER A 722 -20.02 -32.09 9.34
CA SER A 722 -18.71 -32.70 9.05
C SER A 722 -17.64 -32.13 9.98
N ASN A 723 -16.84 -32.98 10.62
CA ASN A 723 -15.74 -32.53 11.47
C ASN A 723 -14.63 -31.86 10.63
N ILE A 724 -14.30 -30.61 10.96
CA ILE A 724 -13.26 -29.81 10.32
C ILE A 724 -12.11 -29.43 11.24
N GLY A 725 -12.23 -29.74 12.53
CA GLY A 725 -11.23 -29.42 13.52
C GLY A 725 -11.64 -29.85 14.92
N THR A 726 -10.65 -30.07 15.77
CA THR A 726 -10.85 -30.29 17.20
C THR A 726 -10.01 -29.26 17.94
N SER A 727 -10.57 -28.71 19.01
CA SER A 727 -9.83 -27.82 19.89
C SER A 727 -9.96 -28.24 21.34
N CYS A 728 -8.87 -28.17 22.09
CA CYS A 728 -8.88 -28.40 23.52
C CYS A 728 -8.40 -27.17 24.26
N VAL A 729 -9.02 -26.90 25.40
CA VAL A 729 -8.55 -25.91 26.37
C VAL A 729 -8.34 -26.63 27.69
N TRP A 730 -7.19 -26.42 28.31
CA TRP A 730 -6.99 -26.85 29.68
C TRP A 730 -6.12 -25.89 30.45
N LEU A 731 -6.22 -26.04 31.75
CA LEU A 731 -5.55 -25.21 32.73
C LEU A 731 -4.50 -26.06 33.43
N THR A 732 -3.28 -25.55 33.49
CA THR A 732 -2.21 -26.12 34.28
C THR A 732 -1.89 -25.13 35.40
N PRO A 733 -1.94 -25.55 36.68
CA PRO A 733 -1.52 -24.70 37.78
C PRO A 733 -0.07 -24.23 37.58
N GLY A 734 0.22 -22.97 37.88
CA GLY A 734 1.53 -22.36 37.66
C GLY A 734 1.79 -21.85 36.24
N ASP A 735 3.00 -21.32 36.04
CA ASP A 735 3.49 -20.97 34.71
C ASP A 735 4.14 -22.21 34.06
N ALA A 736 3.31 -23.05 33.45
CA ALA A 736 3.74 -24.18 32.64
C ALA A 736 4.35 -23.76 31.30
N ILE A 737 4.25 -22.49 30.91
CA ILE A 737 5.06 -21.99 29.81
C ILE A 737 6.52 -22.07 30.30
N SER A 738 6.82 -21.65 31.54
CA SER A 738 8.18 -21.57 32.10
C SER A 738 8.70 -22.79 32.82
N GLY A 739 7.81 -23.62 33.30
CA GLY A 739 8.15 -24.64 34.29
C GLY A 739 8.09 -24.12 35.72
N SER A 740 7.50 -22.94 35.96
CA SER A 740 7.21 -22.42 37.29
C SER A 740 6.04 -23.11 37.97
N ASN A 741 6.19 -23.43 39.25
CA ASN A 741 5.06 -23.72 40.15
C ASN A 741 4.64 -22.49 40.96
N THR A 742 4.10 -21.47 40.29
CA THR A 742 3.55 -20.29 40.94
C THR A 742 2.10 -20.47 41.33
N THR A 743 1.77 -20.21 42.59
CA THR A 743 0.45 -20.53 43.17
C THR A 743 -0.68 -19.65 42.64
N ASP A 744 -0.34 -18.45 42.17
CA ASP A 744 -1.31 -17.40 41.78
C ASP A 744 -1.50 -17.33 40.25
N ALA A 745 -0.83 -18.22 39.52
CA ALA A 745 -0.83 -18.27 38.08
C ALA A 745 -1.50 -19.54 37.56
N VAL A 746 -2.15 -19.41 36.41
CA VAL A 746 -2.70 -20.55 35.68
C VAL A 746 -2.27 -20.43 34.23
N THR A 747 -1.61 -21.45 33.71
CA THR A 747 -1.33 -21.53 32.28
C THR A 747 -2.51 -22.13 31.56
N MET A 748 -3.13 -21.33 30.70
CA MET A 748 -4.09 -21.82 29.72
C MET A 748 -3.34 -22.35 28.51
N THR A 749 -3.61 -23.61 28.15
CA THR A 749 -3.16 -24.17 26.87
C THR A 749 -4.38 -24.40 25.98
N PHE A 750 -4.33 -23.82 24.79
CA PHE A 750 -5.27 -24.03 23.70
C PHE A 750 -4.57 -24.84 22.61
N THR A 751 -5.16 -25.96 22.21
CA THR A 751 -4.73 -26.69 21.02
C THR A 751 -5.80 -26.66 19.95
N TYR A 752 -5.36 -26.60 18.70
CA TYR A 752 -6.23 -26.76 17.54
C TYR A 752 -5.61 -27.74 16.56
N THR A 753 -6.41 -28.69 16.10
CA THR A 753 -6.02 -29.75 15.17
C THR A 753 -7.03 -29.82 14.05
N ALA A 754 -6.58 -29.86 12.79
CA ALA A 754 -7.47 -30.07 11.65
C ALA A 754 -7.34 -31.52 11.14
N PRO A 755 -8.43 -32.28 10.97
CA PRO A 755 -8.35 -33.65 10.48
C PRO A 755 -7.78 -33.68 9.05
N ARG A 756 -6.90 -34.66 8.80
CA ARG A 756 -6.18 -34.85 7.52
C ARG A 756 -6.60 -36.12 6.81
N TYR A 757 -7.88 -36.25 6.47
CA TYR A 757 -8.38 -37.40 5.72
C TYR A 757 -7.63 -37.53 4.39
N ALA A 758 -6.91 -38.64 4.19
CA ALA A 758 -6.05 -38.83 3.01
C ALA A 758 -6.83 -38.68 1.70
N MET A 759 -8.03 -39.27 1.62
CA MET A 759 -8.91 -39.15 0.46
C MET A 759 -9.32 -37.69 0.20
N TRP A 760 -9.59 -36.92 1.26
CA TRP A 760 -9.93 -35.49 1.14
C TRP A 760 -8.75 -34.66 0.62
N LEU A 761 -7.52 -34.97 1.07
CA LEU A 761 -6.32 -34.30 0.57
C LEU A 761 -6.08 -34.58 -0.92
N TRP A 762 -6.24 -35.84 -1.35
CA TRP A 762 -6.17 -36.21 -2.77
C TRP A 762 -7.28 -35.54 -3.59
N LEU A 763 -8.50 -35.48 -3.06
CA LEU A 763 -9.60 -34.78 -3.70
C LEU A 763 -9.28 -33.29 -3.87
N LYS A 764 -8.80 -32.60 -2.82
CA LYS A 764 -8.37 -31.19 -2.91
C LYS A 764 -7.23 -30.99 -3.90
N PHE A 765 -6.25 -31.89 -3.93
CA PHE A 765 -5.14 -31.83 -4.87
C PHE A 765 -5.62 -31.98 -6.31
N GLY A 766 -6.44 -33.00 -6.60
CA GLY A 766 -7.08 -33.20 -7.90
C GLY A 766 -7.93 -31.98 -8.29
N TYR A 767 -8.75 -31.47 -7.37
CA TYR A 767 -9.56 -30.28 -7.57
C TYR A 767 -8.71 -29.04 -7.93
N ARG A 768 -7.60 -28.81 -7.23
CA ARG A 768 -6.69 -27.68 -7.51
C ARG A 768 -5.95 -27.84 -8.84
N LEU A 769 -5.58 -29.05 -9.23
CA LEU A 769 -5.03 -29.33 -10.56
C LEU A 769 -6.07 -29.10 -11.65
N CYS A 770 -7.31 -29.60 -11.47
CA CYS A 770 -8.42 -29.33 -12.36
C CYS A 770 -8.70 -27.83 -12.47
N ASN A 771 -8.70 -27.09 -11.37
CA ASN A 771 -8.88 -25.63 -11.37
C ASN A 771 -7.73 -24.93 -12.09
N THR A 772 -6.48 -25.36 -11.89
CA THR A 772 -5.32 -24.83 -12.59
C THR A 772 -5.45 -25.05 -14.10
N CYS A 773 -5.76 -26.28 -14.52
CA CYS A 773 -6.02 -26.63 -15.92
C CYS A 773 -7.22 -25.86 -16.49
N PHE A 774 -8.28 -25.68 -15.70
CA PHE A 774 -9.47 -24.92 -16.09
C PHE A 774 -9.12 -23.45 -16.32
N VAL A 775 -8.35 -22.82 -15.43
CA VAL A 775 -7.86 -21.44 -15.61
C VAL A 775 -6.99 -21.33 -16.87
N LEU A 776 -6.07 -22.28 -17.10
CA LEU A 776 -5.24 -22.31 -18.31
C LEU A 776 -6.10 -22.47 -19.58
N TYR A 777 -7.07 -23.37 -19.56
CA TYR A 777 -8.03 -23.58 -20.65
C TYR A 777 -8.86 -22.32 -20.92
N ARG A 778 -9.38 -21.66 -19.87
CA ARG A 778 -10.14 -20.41 -19.98
C ARG A 778 -9.26 -19.28 -20.51
N MET A 779 -8.03 -19.11 -20.01
CA MET A 779 -7.11 -18.09 -20.53
C MET A 779 -6.73 -18.34 -21.99
N TRP A 780 -6.52 -19.59 -22.38
CA TRP A 780 -6.25 -19.95 -23.77
C TRP A 780 -7.44 -19.61 -24.67
N THR A 781 -8.63 -20.14 -24.33
CA THR A 781 -9.83 -20.01 -25.15
C THR A 781 -10.38 -18.59 -25.21
N LYS A 782 -10.30 -17.82 -24.12
CA LYS A 782 -10.88 -16.47 -24.01
C LYS A 782 -9.92 -15.34 -24.32
N TYR A 783 -8.61 -15.58 -24.36
CA TYR A 783 -7.62 -14.53 -24.60
C TYR A 783 -6.53 -14.92 -25.61
N TYR A 784 -5.66 -15.87 -25.27
CA TYR A 784 -4.45 -16.12 -26.05
C TYR A 784 -4.73 -16.64 -27.45
N ARG A 785 -5.77 -17.48 -27.63
CA ARG A 785 -6.22 -17.93 -28.96
C ARG A 785 -6.56 -16.72 -29.85
N HIS A 786 -7.30 -15.75 -29.32
CA HIS A 786 -7.67 -14.54 -30.07
C HIS A 786 -6.47 -13.64 -30.38
N VAL A 787 -5.44 -13.60 -29.52
CA VAL A 787 -4.19 -12.90 -29.81
C VAL A 787 -3.43 -13.58 -30.96
N VAL A 788 -3.40 -14.92 -30.98
CA VAL A 788 -2.78 -15.69 -32.08
C VAL A 788 -3.53 -15.47 -33.39
N ASP A 789 -4.87 -15.53 -33.37
CA ASP A 789 -5.70 -15.26 -34.54
C ASP A 789 -5.49 -13.84 -35.09
N LEU A 790 -5.38 -12.84 -34.20
CA LEU A 790 -5.10 -11.44 -34.58
C LEU A 790 -3.71 -11.31 -35.21
N ARG A 791 -2.69 -11.93 -34.63
CA ARG A 791 -1.33 -11.93 -35.20
C ARG A 791 -1.33 -12.55 -36.59
N TRP A 792 -1.98 -13.69 -36.77
CA TRP A 792 -2.03 -14.38 -38.06
C TRP A 792 -2.69 -13.51 -39.12
N ARG A 793 -3.81 -12.83 -38.81
CA ARG A 793 -4.47 -11.90 -39.73
C ARG A 793 -3.60 -10.71 -40.10
N LEU A 794 -2.98 -10.07 -39.11
CA LEU A 794 -2.09 -8.95 -39.37
C LEU A 794 -0.90 -9.34 -40.25
N GLN A 795 -0.46 -10.60 -40.21
CA GLN A 795 0.61 -11.13 -41.07
C GLN A 795 0.14 -11.38 -42.51
N THR A 796 -1.12 -11.79 -42.70
CA THR A 796 -1.66 -12.17 -44.01
C THR A 796 -2.30 -11.01 -44.77
N THR A 797 -3.10 -10.17 -44.09
CA THR A 797 -3.90 -9.11 -44.71
C THR A 797 -3.47 -7.71 -44.30
N GLY A 798 -2.73 -7.55 -43.20
CA GLY A 798 -2.42 -6.24 -42.62
C GLY A 798 -3.57 -5.72 -41.76
N HIS A 799 -3.64 -4.40 -41.52
CA HIS A 799 -4.68 -3.80 -40.65
C HIS A 799 -5.89 -3.23 -41.40
N LEU A 800 -5.80 -3.03 -42.72
CA LEU A 800 -6.87 -2.52 -43.60
C LEU A 800 -7.37 -3.62 -44.55
N GLU A 801 -8.67 -3.60 -44.87
CA GLU A 801 -9.32 -4.62 -45.70
C GLU A 801 -9.30 -4.27 -47.20
N ASP A 802 -9.26 -2.98 -47.56
CA ASP A 802 -9.55 -2.51 -48.93
C ASP A 802 -8.54 -1.46 -49.46
N ARG A 803 -7.29 -1.86 -49.73
CA ARG A 803 -6.40 -1.08 -50.61
C ARG A 803 -5.75 -1.95 -51.67
N GLY A 804 -6.10 -1.69 -52.93
CA GLY A 804 -5.35 -2.16 -54.09
C GLY A 804 -3.95 -1.54 -54.12
N GLN A 805 -2.93 -2.40 -54.27
CA GLN A 805 -1.62 -2.12 -54.88
C GLN A 805 -0.87 -0.81 -54.55
N GLU A 806 -1.08 -0.15 -53.41
CA GLU A 806 -0.15 0.91 -52.95
C GLU A 806 1.00 0.32 -52.10
N LEU A 807 2.22 0.60 -52.57
CA LEU A 807 3.52 0.06 -52.18
C LEU A 807 4.04 0.42 -50.78
N ASP A 808 3.18 0.65 -49.78
CA ASP A 808 3.66 0.99 -48.43
C ASP A 808 4.04 -0.26 -47.62
N VAL A 809 5.31 -0.36 -47.22
CA VAL A 809 5.81 -1.45 -46.37
C VAL A 809 5.41 -1.18 -44.92
N TRP A 810 4.34 -1.82 -44.46
CA TRP A 810 3.86 -1.71 -43.08
C TRP A 810 4.53 -2.72 -42.14
N ARG A 811 4.94 -2.25 -40.96
CA ARG A 811 5.40 -3.07 -39.84
C ARG A 811 4.47 -2.90 -38.64
N TYR A 812 4.12 -4.00 -37.99
CA TYR A 812 3.24 -4.02 -36.85
C TYR A 812 3.96 -4.45 -35.58
N ASP A 813 3.85 -3.67 -34.51
CA ASP A 813 4.26 -4.07 -33.17
C ASP A 813 2.98 -4.29 -32.33
N LEU A 814 2.71 -5.55 -31.98
CA LEU A 814 1.53 -5.93 -31.17
C LEU A 814 1.93 -6.01 -29.69
N VAL A 815 1.26 -5.21 -28.87
CA VAL A 815 1.44 -5.16 -27.41
C VAL A 815 0.27 -5.84 -26.73
N LEU A 816 0.56 -6.92 -26.01
CA LEU A 816 -0.45 -7.68 -25.26
C LEU A 816 -0.87 -6.93 -24.00
N GLY A 817 -2.17 -7.01 -23.69
CA GLY A 817 -2.72 -6.66 -22.39
C GLY A 817 -2.53 -7.76 -21.34
N ASP A 818 -3.05 -7.50 -20.14
CA ASP A 818 -3.09 -8.42 -19.02
C ASP A 818 -4.43 -9.20 -19.00
N PRO A 819 -4.40 -10.54 -19.17
CA PRO A 819 -5.60 -11.36 -19.20
C PRO A 819 -6.29 -11.55 -17.85
N THR A 820 -5.69 -11.09 -16.75
CA THR A 820 -6.19 -11.37 -15.38
C THR A 820 -7.68 -11.03 -15.23
N ALA A 821 -8.12 -9.86 -15.70
CA ALA A 821 -9.51 -9.41 -15.54
C ALA A 821 -10.54 -10.35 -16.19
N ILE A 822 -10.19 -10.99 -17.32
CA ILE A 822 -11.06 -11.95 -18.03
C ILE A 822 -11.37 -13.17 -17.16
N ILE A 823 -10.37 -13.62 -16.40
CA ILE A 823 -10.53 -14.77 -15.51
C ILE A 823 -11.27 -14.38 -14.22
N LEU A 824 -11.00 -13.19 -13.70
CA LEU A 824 -11.65 -12.72 -12.48
C LEU A 824 -13.15 -12.43 -12.63
N MET A 825 -13.59 -12.08 -13.84
CA MET A 825 -15.02 -11.87 -14.14
C MET A 825 -15.78 -13.16 -14.45
N ASP A 826 -15.09 -14.29 -14.59
CA ASP A 826 -15.75 -15.57 -14.87
C ASP A 826 -16.40 -16.10 -13.59
N PRO A 827 -17.73 -16.18 -13.51
CA PRO A 827 -18.42 -16.62 -12.30
C PRO A 827 -18.07 -18.07 -11.94
N TRP A 828 -17.76 -18.91 -12.90
CA TRP A 828 -17.38 -20.30 -12.65
C TRP A 828 -16.01 -20.39 -12.01
N VAL A 829 -15.04 -19.60 -12.50
CA VAL A 829 -13.70 -19.54 -11.91
C VAL A 829 -13.78 -18.96 -10.52
N ALA A 830 -14.43 -17.80 -10.34
CA ALA A 830 -14.57 -17.16 -9.03
C ALA A 830 -15.26 -18.08 -8.01
N THR A 831 -16.29 -18.83 -8.44
CA THR A 831 -16.96 -19.83 -7.59
C THR A 831 -16.03 -21.01 -7.28
N ALA A 832 -15.29 -21.53 -8.25
CA ALA A 832 -14.35 -22.62 -8.03
C ALA A 832 -13.24 -22.25 -7.02
N PHE A 833 -12.74 -21.01 -7.06
CA PHE A 833 -11.80 -20.50 -6.06
C PHE A 833 -12.43 -20.28 -4.69
N LEU A 834 -13.67 -19.76 -4.63
CA LEU A 834 -14.41 -19.67 -3.37
C LEU A 834 -14.58 -21.06 -2.74
N VAL A 835 -15.00 -22.04 -3.55
CA VAL A 835 -15.12 -23.44 -3.13
C VAL A 835 -13.76 -23.99 -2.67
N ASP A 836 -12.66 -23.77 -3.39
CA ASP A 836 -11.32 -24.19 -2.96
C ASP A 836 -10.95 -23.66 -1.57
N ILE A 837 -11.27 -22.40 -1.27
CA ILE A 837 -11.02 -21.81 0.06
C ILE A 837 -11.91 -22.47 1.11
N TRP A 838 -13.18 -22.71 0.80
CA TRP A 838 -14.13 -23.39 1.69
C TRP A 838 -13.75 -24.85 1.96
N LEU A 839 -13.28 -25.59 0.95
CA LEU A 839 -12.70 -26.93 1.13
C LEU A 839 -11.45 -26.92 2.04
N SER A 840 -10.85 -25.74 2.21
CA SER A 840 -9.66 -25.50 3.03
C SER A 840 -9.99 -24.90 4.40
N ILE A 841 -11.25 -24.90 4.85
CA ILE A 841 -11.68 -24.10 6.01
C ILE A 841 -10.91 -24.39 7.29
N GLY A 842 -10.54 -25.65 7.56
CA GLY A 842 -9.72 -25.98 8.73
C GLY A 842 -8.34 -25.30 8.72
N ASN A 843 -7.74 -25.11 7.54
CA ASN A 843 -6.48 -24.37 7.40
C ASN A 843 -6.68 -22.86 7.40
N VAL A 844 -7.84 -22.37 6.95
CA VAL A 844 -8.23 -20.96 7.13
C VAL A 844 -8.38 -20.64 8.62
N GLY A 845 -8.96 -21.55 9.40
CA GLY A 845 -9.02 -21.45 10.86
C GLY A 845 -7.62 -21.37 11.49
N ILE A 846 -6.70 -22.26 11.09
CA ILE A 846 -5.28 -22.21 11.53
C ILE A 846 -4.62 -20.87 11.14
N ALA A 847 -4.88 -20.37 9.92
CA ALA A 847 -4.36 -19.10 9.46
C ALA A 847 -4.89 -17.91 10.29
N ILE A 848 -6.19 -17.90 10.62
CA ILE A 848 -6.78 -16.88 11.51
C ILE A 848 -6.16 -16.97 12.91
N LEU A 849 -5.98 -18.17 13.44
CA LEU A 849 -5.29 -18.39 14.72
C LEU A 849 -3.86 -17.84 14.67
N ARG A 850 -3.08 -18.15 13.63
CA ARG A 850 -1.73 -17.59 13.42
C ARG A 850 -1.73 -16.08 13.25
N ALA A 851 -2.81 -15.47 12.76
CA ALA A 851 -2.93 -14.01 12.66
C ALA A 851 -2.98 -13.32 14.02
N SER A 852 -3.42 -14.04 15.05
CA SER A 852 -3.40 -13.54 16.44
C SER A 852 -2.01 -13.66 17.10
N GLN A 853 -1.08 -14.39 16.48
CA GLN A 853 0.27 -14.62 17.01
C GLN A 853 1.25 -13.58 16.48
N ASN A 854 1.45 -12.51 17.25
CA ASN A 854 2.32 -11.39 16.86
C ASN A 854 3.82 -11.63 17.16
N GLY A 855 4.15 -12.74 17.83
CA GLY A 855 5.52 -13.05 18.28
C GLY A 855 6.44 -13.69 17.24
N ASP A 856 5.91 -14.22 16.13
CA ASP A 856 6.70 -14.89 15.08
C ASP A 856 6.44 -14.27 13.70
N LEU A 857 7.43 -13.51 13.19
CA LEU A 857 7.32 -12.81 11.90
C LEU A 857 7.17 -13.78 10.73
N VAL A 858 7.86 -14.93 10.76
CA VAL A 858 7.83 -15.88 9.66
C VAL A 858 6.43 -16.47 9.56
N VAL A 859 5.86 -16.86 10.69
CA VAL A 859 4.48 -17.34 10.78
C VAL A 859 3.50 -16.28 10.31
N ASN A 860 3.67 -15.01 10.73
CA ASN A 860 2.79 -13.92 10.32
C ASN A 860 2.89 -13.61 8.81
N LEU A 861 4.09 -13.59 8.22
CA LEU A 861 4.27 -13.35 6.78
C LEU A 861 3.71 -14.50 5.94
N ILE A 862 3.95 -15.75 6.34
CA ILE A 862 3.34 -16.95 5.74
C ILE A 862 1.81 -16.84 5.81
N ASN A 863 1.30 -16.35 6.94
CA ASN A 863 -0.13 -16.19 7.15
C ASN A 863 -0.75 -15.11 6.24
N ILE A 864 -0.13 -13.93 6.13
CA ILE A 864 -0.58 -12.87 5.21
C ILE A 864 -0.60 -13.40 3.77
N LEU A 865 0.44 -14.14 3.37
CA LEU A 865 0.50 -14.75 2.05
C LEU A 865 -0.63 -15.77 1.85
N TYR A 866 -0.92 -16.63 2.84
CA TYR A 866 -2.01 -17.58 2.77
C TYR A 866 -3.38 -16.90 2.73
N LEU A 867 -3.66 -15.96 3.63
CA LEU A 867 -4.92 -15.23 3.74
C LEU A 867 -5.19 -14.30 2.56
N SER A 868 -4.18 -13.90 1.79
CA SER A 868 -4.42 -13.15 0.54
C SER A 868 -5.29 -13.91 -0.48
N ARG A 869 -5.47 -15.24 -0.33
CA ARG A 869 -6.45 -16.04 -1.11
C ARG A 869 -7.88 -15.54 -0.91
N THR A 870 -8.20 -14.94 0.24
CA THR A 870 -9.54 -14.39 0.54
C THR A 870 -9.99 -13.29 -0.44
N VAL A 871 -9.09 -12.74 -1.27
CA VAL A 871 -9.46 -11.86 -2.40
C VAL A 871 -10.50 -12.47 -3.34
N TRP A 872 -10.58 -13.79 -3.42
CA TRP A 872 -11.59 -14.47 -4.24
C TRP A 872 -13.01 -14.33 -3.69
N PHE A 873 -13.19 -14.05 -2.39
CA PHE A 873 -14.49 -13.68 -1.83
C PHE A 873 -14.99 -12.36 -2.44
N ALA A 874 -14.08 -11.38 -2.55
CA ALA A 874 -14.35 -10.12 -3.22
C ALA A 874 -14.70 -10.30 -4.70
N TYR A 875 -13.93 -11.10 -5.45
CA TYR A 875 -14.24 -11.34 -6.87
C TYR A 875 -15.56 -12.10 -7.06
N CYS A 876 -15.85 -13.12 -6.25
CA CYS A 876 -17.15 -13.80 -6.29
C CYS A 876 -18.31 -12.85 -5.98
N GLY A 877 -18.17 -12.01 -4.94
CA GLY A 877 -19.15 -10.97 -4.61
C GLY A 877 -19.37 -9.96 -5.74
N LEU A 878 -18.30 -9.58 -6.45
CA LEU A 878 -18.39 -8.72 -7.64
C LEU A 878 -19.09 -9.42 -8.81
N CYS A 879 -18.87 -10.73 -9.02
CA CYS A 879 -19.57 -11.52 -10.04
C CYS A 879 -21.07 -11.68 -9.75
N ILE A 880 -21.43 -11.99 -8.49
CA ILE A 880 -22.84 -12.09 -8.06
C ILE A 880 -23.52 -10.73 -8.21
N THR A 881 -22.86 -9.65 -7.77
CA THR A 881 -23.38 -8.29 -7.91
C THR A 881 -23.52 -7.90 -9.38
N ALA A 882 -22.59 -8.27 -10.26
CA ALA A 882 -22.70 -8.07 -11.70
C ALA A 882 -23.95 -8.77 -12.27
N ALA A 883 -24.16 -10.05 -11.95
CA ALA A 883 -25.33 -10.79 -12.40
C ALA A 883 -26.65 -10.16 -11.90
N TRP A 884 -26.69 -9.73 -10.63
CA TRP A 884 -27.83 -9.02 -10.05
C TRP A 884 -28.10 -7.68 -10.75
N LEU A 885 -27.06 -6.88 -10.97
CA LEU A 885 -27.15 -5.59 -11.68
C LEU A 885 -27.66 -5.77 -13.12
N LYS A 886 -27.20 -6.81 -13.83
CA LYS A 886 -27.68 -7.16 -15.17
C LYS A 886 -29.15 -7.58 -15.14
N LYS A 887 -29.53 -8.49 -14.24
CA LYS A 887 -30.91 -8.98 -14.08
C LYS A 887 -31.91 -7.88 -13.72
N ARG A 888 -31.47 -6.88 -12.94
CA ARG A 888 -32.32 -5.75 -12.50
C ARG A 888 -32.20 -4.51 -13.38
N HIS A 889 -31.42 -4.55 -14.45
CA HIS A 889 -31.12 -3.39 -15.31
C HIS A 889 -30.64 -2.14 -14.53
N LYS A 890 -29.87 -2.36 -13.45
CA LYS A 890 -29.39 -1.33 -12.51
C LYS A 890 -27.88 -1.08 -12.60
N GLN A 891 -27.23 -1.46 -13.71
CA GLN A 891 -25.78 -1.38 -13.94
C GLN A 891 -25.20 0.02 -13.68
N ARG A 892 -25.98 1.09 -13.90
CA ARG A 892 -25.58 2.48 -13.60
C ARG A 892 -25.33 2.78 -12.11
N LEU A 893 -25.79 1.94 -11.20
CA LEU A 893 -25.61 2.11 -9.75
C LEU A 893 -24.22 1.69 -9.26
N PHE A 894 -23.37 1.14 -10.12
CA PHE A 894 -22.08 0.59 -9.74
C PHE A 894 -20.98 0.99 -10.73
N ILE A 895 -19.82 1.42 -10.21
CA ILE A 895 -18.64 1.70 -11.03
C ILE A 895 -17.76 0.45 -11.07
N ASP A 896 -17.22 0.14 -12.25
CA ASP A 896 -16.24 -0.92 -12.40
C ASP A 896 -14.98 -0.64 -11.56
N VAL A 897 -14.55 -1.63 -10.79
CA VAL A 897 -13.37 -1.54 -9.93
C VAL A 897 -12.13 -2.11 -10.62
N ASP A 898 -10.95 -1.56 -10.29
CA ASP A 898 -9.66 -2.08 -10.77
C ASP A 898 -9.29 -3.35 -9.98
N PRO A 899 -9.12 -4.52 -10.61
CA PRO A 899 -8.76 -5.75 -9.91
C PRO A 899 -7.50 -5.66 -9.06
N THR A 900 -6.52 -4.88 -9.50
CA THR A 900 -5.26 -4.72 -8.74
C THR A 900 -5.50 -3.97 -7.44
N MET A 901 -6.37 -2.95 -7.47
CA MET A 901 -6.76 -2.19 -6.29
C MET A 901 -7.57 -3.05 -5.31
N VAL A 902 -8.45 -3.91 -5.82
CA VAL A 902 -9.18 -4.89 -4.99
C VAL A 902 -8.19 -5.82 -4.29
N ALA A 903 -7.25 -6.41 -5.04
CA ALA A 903 -6.25 -7.31 -4.46
C ALA A 903 -5.39 -6.63 -3.37
N MET A 904 -4.93 -5.41 -3.61
CA MET A 904 -4.18 -4.64 -2.61
C MET A 904 -5.03 -4.29 -1.38
N GLY A 905 -6.29 -3.88 -1.60
CA GLY A 905 -7.21 -3.54 -0.51
C GLY A 905 -7.51 -4.74 0.38
N ILE A 906 -7.79 -5.91 -0.21
CA ILE A 906 -8.09 -7.13 0.55
C ILE A 906 -6.85 -7.70 1.26
N ALA A 907 -5.66 -7.59 0.66
CA ALA A 907 -4.43 -8.04 1.32
C ALA A 907 -4.16 -7.32 2.65
N VAL A 908 -4.60 -6.06 2.78
CA VAL A 908 -4.51 -5.28 4.02
C VAL A 908 -5.74 -5.49 4.90
N TYR A 909 -6.94 -5.46 4.32
CA TYR A 909 -8.19 -5.54 5.07
C TYR A 909 -8.46 -6.93 5.67
N GLY A 910 -8.07 -8.01 4.99
CA GLY A 910 -8.28 -9.39 5.44
C GLY A 910 -7.68 -9.67 6.82
N PRO A 911 -6.36 -9.46 7.03
CA PRO A 911 -5.73 -9.64 8.34
C PRO A 911 -6.35 -8.79 9.45
N ILE A 912 -6.76 -7.55 9.14
CA ILE A 912 -7.43 -6.66 10.10
C ILE A 912 -8.77 -7.25 10.57
N VAL A 913 -9.59 -7.75 9.63
CA VAL A 913 -10.86 -8.42 9.97
C VAL A 913 -10.61 -9.69 10.79
N SER A 914 -9.61 -10.50 10.43
CA SER A 914 -9.22 -11.69 11.19
C SER A 914 -8.75 -11.36 12.61
N TRP A 915 -8.11 -10.21 12.83
CA TRP A 915 -7.69 -9.79 14.16
C TRP A 915 -8.88 -9.29 14.99
N PHE A 916 -9.80 -8.52 14.39
CA PHE A 916 -10.99 -8.03 15.09
C PHE A 916 -11.89 -9.15 15.64
N SER A 917 -11.92 -10.33 15.00
CA SER A 917 -12.77 -11.43 15.45
C SER A 917 -12.42 -11.99 16.83
N GLY A 918 -11.18 -11.83 17.31
CA GLY A 918 -10.74 -12.27 18.64
C GLY A 918 -10.45 -11.14 19.64
N ASN A 919 -10.43 -9.88 19.18
CA ASN A 919 -9.96 -8.74 19.99
C ASN A 919 -10.99 -7.62 20.15
N VAL A 920 -12.14 -7.70 19.47
CA VAL A 920 -13.23 -6.72 19.61
C VAL A 920 -14.48 -7.44 20.10
N THR A 921 -15.01 -7.02 21.25
CA THR A 921 -16.15 -7.69 21.93
C THR A 921 -17.32 -7.96 21.00
N ILE A 922 -17.77 -6.94 20.25
CA ILE A 922 -18.92 -7.05 19.35
C ILE A 922 -18.67 -8.11 18.26
N MET A 923 -17.45 -8.18 17.73
CA MET A 923 -17.11 -9.15 16.70
C MET A 923 -16.98 -10.56 17.27
N ALA A 924 -16.31 -10.72 18.41
CA ALA A 924 -16.19 -12.01 19.09
C ALA A 924 -17.57 -12.59 19.44
N GLN A 925 -18.45 -11.76 20.04
CA GLN A 925 -19.82 -12.15 20.36
C GLN A 925 -20.64 -12.51 19.10
N ALA A 926 -20.48 -11.76 18.00
CA ALA A 926 -21.12 -12.09 16.74
C ALA A 926 -20.69 -13.46 16.21
N TYR A 927 -19.39 -13.79 16.28
CA TYR A 927 -18.89 -15.12 15.89
C TYR A 927 -19.41 -16.23 16.79
N HIS A 928 -19.41 -16.04 18.10
CA HIS A 928 -19.96 -17.03 19.05
C HIS A 928 -21.45 -17.29 18.80
N LEU A 929 -22.24 -16.23 18.60
CA LEU A 929 -23.65 -16.35 18.23
C LEU A 929 -23.84 -17.12 16.93
N LEU A 930 -23.04 -16.81 15.90
CA LEU A 930 -23.15 -17.48 14.60
C LEU A 930 -22.69 -18.95 14.68
N PHE A 931 -21.72 -19.27 15.53
CA PHE A 931 -21.21 -20.64 15.70
C PHE A 931 -22.15 -21.55 16.50
N SER A 932 -22.95 -20.99 17.40
CA SER A 932 -23.95 -21.76 18.16
C SER A 932 -25.33 -21.80 17.49
N ALA A 933 -25.61 -20.91 16.54
CA ALA A 933 -26.96 -20.78 15.94
C ALA A 933 -27.47 -22.01 15.16
N LEU A 934 -26.58 -22.82 14.56
CA LEU A 934 -26.95 -24.06 13.87
C LEU A 934 -26.81 -25.32 14.75
N VAL A 935 -26.31 -25.16 15.98
CA VAL A 935 -26.11 -26.25 16.93
C VAL A 935 -27.33 -26.38 17.82
N SER A 936 -27.82 -27.61 18.00
CA SER A 936 -28.97 -27.86 18.88
C SER A 936 -28.60 -27.51 20.33
N PRO A 937 -29.55 -27.03 21.16
CA PRO A 937 -29.26 -26.57 22.52
C PRO A 937 -28.50 -27.61 23.37
N GLU A 938 -28.77 -28.89 23.15
CA GLU A 938 -28.15 -30.01 23.88
C GLU A 938 -26.66 -30.18 23.54
N LEU A 939 -26.24 -29.75 22.33
CA LEU A 939 -24.89 -29.95 21.79
C LEU A 939 -24.02 -28.69 21.82
N ARG A 940 -24.55 -27.54 22.27
CA ARG A 940 -23.81 -26.25 22.33
C ARG A 940 -22.58 -26.30 23.24
N ASN A 941 -22.59 -27.22 24.20
CA ASN A 941 -21.47 -27.49 25.09
C ASN A 941 -20.53 -28.59 24.59
N GLU A 942 -20.69 -29.08 23.36
CA GLU A 942 -19.88 -30.16 22.80
C GLU A 942 -19.25 -29.78 21.45
N MET A 943 -19.93 -28.91 20.69
CA MET A 943 -19.50 -28.54 19.34
C MET A 943 -19.90 -27.12 18.93
N ASN A 944 -19.13 -26.58 17.99
CA ASN A 944 -19.47 -25.36 17.24
C ASN A 944 -19.73 -25.73 15.77
N ASP A 945 -20.70 -25.08 15.12
CA ASP A 945 -20.87 -25.15 13.66
C ASP A 945 -20.37 -23.85 13.03
N VAL A 946 -19.26 -23.92 12.30
CA VAL A 946 -18.61 -22.73 11.78
C VAL A 946 -19.26 -22.16 10.52
N LEU A 947 -20.27 -22.83 9.94
CA LEU A 947 -20.82 -22.50 8.62
C LEU A 947 -21.26 -21.03 8.54
N LEU A 948 -22.07 -20.57 9.49
CA LEU A 948 -22.57 -19.18 9.48
C LEU A 948 -21.47 -18.16 9.70
N GLY A 949 -20.49 -18.44 10.58
CA GLY A 949 -19.34 -17.55 10.75
C GLY A 949 -18.44 -17.51 9.52
N CYS A 950 -18.31 -18.62 8.77
CA CYS A 950 -17.60 -18.64 7.48
C CYS A 950 -18.32 -17.79 6.42
N ILE A 951 -19.65 -17.86 6.37
CA ILE A 951 -20.49 -17.00 5.52
C ILE A 951 -20.27 -15.54 5.92
N PHE A 952 -20.35 -15.22 7.21
CA PHE A 952 -20.16 -13.87 7.72
C PHE A 952 -18.77 -13.32 7.37
N TYR A 953 -17.70 -14.10 7.59
CA TYR A 953 -16.33 -13.72 7.22
C TYR A 953 -16.19 -13.49 5.70
N THR A 954 -16.77 -14.37 4.89
CA THR A 954 -16.80 -14.24 3.42
C THR A 954 -17.50 -12.94 2.99
N ILE A 955 -18.64 -12.62 3.60
CA ILE A 955 -19.40 -11.39 3.33
C ILE A 955 -18.59 -10.16 3.75
N MET A 956 -17.98 -10.15 4.94
CA MET A 956 -17.18 -9.02 5.42
C MET A 956 -16.06 -8.65 4.45
N ILE A 957 -15.35 -9.63 3.92
CA ILE A 957 -14.30 -9.41 2.92
C ILE A 957 -14.89 -8.98 1.58
N ALA A 958 -16.00 -9.59 1.15
CA ALA A 958 -16.64 -9.26 -0.11
C ALA A 958 -17.24 -7.84 -0.16
N VAL A 959 -17.67 -7.30 0.98
CA VAL A 959 -18.35 -5.99 1.09
C VAL A 959 -17.44 -4.82 0.73
N LEU A 960 -16.13 -4.89 1.01
CA LEU A 960 -15.20 -3.77 0.77
C LEU A 960 -15.25 -3.20 -0.67
N PRO A 961 -15.01 -4.00 -1.73
CA PRO A 961 -15.08 -3.50 -3.10
C PRO A 961 -16.52 -3.14 -3.54
N LEU A 962 -17.54 -3.77 -2.94
CA LEU A 962 -18.94 -3.46 -3.25
C LEU A 962 -19.33 -2.08 -2.74
N VAL A 963 -19.02 -1.78 -1.48
CA VAL A 963 -19.24 -0.45 -0.87
C VAL A 963 -18.51 0.62 -1.68
N TYR A 964 -17.24 0.38 -2.02
CA TYR A 964 -16.49 1.28 -2.90
C TYR A 964 -17.21 1.49 -4.24
N GLY A 965 -17.64 0.41 -4.91
CA GLY A 965 -18.28 0.49 -6.22
C GLY A 965 -19.62 1.25 -6.22
N PHE A 966 -20.46 1.03 -5.20
CA PHE A 966 -21.73 1.75 -5.05
C PHE A 966 -21.53 3.21 -4.64
N LEU A 967 -20.65 3.49 -3.67
CA LEU A 967 -20.38 4.86 -3.22
C LEU A 967 -19.74 5.68 -4.34
N ALA A 968 -18.74 5.14 -5.02
CA ALA A 968 -18.07 5.82 -6.12
C ALA A 968 -19.04 6.09 -7.29
N ALA A 969 -19.95 5.16 -7.62
CA ALA A 969 -21.00 5.41 -8.61
C ALA A 969 -21.94 6.55 -8.19
N HIS A 970 -22.36 6.58 -6.92
CA HIS A 970 -23.18 7.66 -6.39
C HIS A 970 -22.51 9.05 -6.55
N PHE A 971 -21.19 9.11 -6.31
CA PHE A 971 -20.41 10.33 -6.53
C PHE A 971 -20.10 10.61 -8.01
N GLN A 972 -20.08 9.59 -8.89
CA GLN A 972 -19.74 9.70 -10.31
C GLN A 972 -20.93 10.00 -11.22
N LEU A 973 -22.17 9.61 -10.87
CA LEU A 973 -23.41 9.97 -11.60
C LEU A 973 -23.60 11.49 -11.79
N ARG A 974 -22.78 12.31 -11.13
CA ARG A 974 -22.73 13.78 -11.25
C ARG A 974 -21.67 14.29 -12.24
N GLN A 975 -21.02 13.43 -13.04
CA GLN A 975 -19.82 13.76 -13.83
C GLN A 975 -19.90 13.17 -15.26
N GLY A 976 -19.81 14.02 -16.28
CA GLY A 976 -19.89 13.60 -17.69
C GLY A 976 -18.62 13.92 -18.48
N THR A 977 -17.53 13.17 -18.28
CA THR A 977 -16.29 13.39 -19.05
C THR A 977 -16.33 12.57 -20.33
N ARG A 978 -16.23 13.20 -21.52
CA ARG A 978 -15.51 12.55 -22.63
C ARG A 978 -14.11 12.11 -22.18
N THR A 979 -13.88 10.82 -22.14
CA THR A 979 -12.55 10.27 -21.88
C THR A 979 -11.97 9.85 -23.22
N ASN A 980 -10.66 10.07 -23.46
CA ASN A 980 -10.02 9.47 -24.63
C ASN A 980 -9.86 7.97 -24.37
N TYR A 981 -10.86 7.21 -24.80
CA TYR A 981 -10.96 5.78 -24.57
C TYR A 981 -9.89 4.99 -25.34
N GLY A 982 -9.39 5.49 -26.47
CA GLY A 982 -8.31 4.85 -27.25
C GLY A 982 -6.92 4.99 -26.62
N SER A 983 -6.77 5.86 -25.62
CA SER A 983 -5.47 6.08 -24.98
C SER A 983 -5.09 4.94 -24.03
N PHE A 984 -3.82 4.51 -24.06
CA PHE A 984 -3.24 3.61 -23.05
C PHE A 984 -3.30 4.18 -21.62
N ARG A 985 -3.47 5.51 -21.48
CA ARG A 985 -3.68 6.16 -20.17
C ARG A 985 -5.05 5.85 -19.57
N TYR A 986 -6.01 5.45 -20.39
CA TYR A 986 -7.31 4.96 -19.97
C TYR A 986 -7.26 3.46 -19.67
N ASN A 987 -6.32 3.06 -18.80
CA ASN A 987 -6.11 1.66 -18.39
C ASN A 987 -5.98 1.55 -16.87
N ASN A 988 -5.99 0.32 -16.35
CA ASN A 988 -5.83 -0.01 -14.92
C ASN A 988 -4.47 0.47 -14.38
N ILE A 989 -4.33 0.65 -13.07
CA ILE A 989 -3.12 1.21 -12.45
C ILE A 989 -1.87 0.39 -12.77
N LYS A 990 -2.00 -0.94 -12.70
CA LYS A 990 -0.95 -1.90 -13.08
C LYS A 990 -0.50 -1.67 -14.52
N ASN A 991 -1.42 -1.68 -15.47
CA ASN A 991 -1.09 -1.59 -16.89
C ASN A 991 -0.61 -0.19 -17.29
N ARG A 992 -1.08 0.86 -16.64
CA ARG A 992 -0.51 2.21 -16.82
C ARG A 992 0.94 2.27 -16.35
N ALA A 993 1.28 1.65 -15.22
CA ALA A 993 2.65 1.56 -14.75
C ALA A 993 3.51 0.74 -15.73
N LEU A 994 3.00 -0.42 -16.16
CA LEU A 994 3.68 -1.31 -17.10
C LEU A 994 3.89 -0.69 -18.48
N PHE A 995 2.86 -0.09 -19.10
CA PHE A 995 2.97 0.55 -20.41
C PHE A 995 3.80 1.83 -20.39
N LYS A 996 3.80 2.56 -19.27
CA LYS A 996 4.81 3.61 -19.05
C LYS A 996 6.22 3.03 -19.07
N CYS A 997 6.40 1.80 -18.62
CA CYS A 997 7.65 1.07 -18.69
C CYS A 997 7.83 0.32 -20.02
N LEU A 998 7.09 0.57 -21.10
CA LEU A 998 7.36 0.02 -22.44
C LEU A 998 7.76 1.12 -23.43
N ASN A 999 8.79 0.87 -24.25
CA ASN A 999 9.30 1.85 -25.22
C ASN A 999 8.30 2.17 -26.34
N SER A 1000 7.55 1.17 -26.81
CA SER A 1000 6.71 1.30 -28.00
C SER A 1000 5.55 2.31 -27.83
N PHE A 1001 5.10 2.57 -26.60
CA PHE A 1001 4.08 3.60 -26.31
C PHE A 1001 4.64 5.00 -26.01
N ARG A 1002 5.97 5.14 -25.88
CA ARG A 1002 6.62 6.44 -25.70
C ARG A 1002 7.00 7.09 -27.04
N ALA A 1003 7.21 6.28 -28.08
CA ALA A 1003 7.60 6.72 -29.42
C ALA A 1003 6.43 7.22 -30.29
N THR A 1004 5.19 7.04 -29.85
CA THR A 1004 4.01 7.33 -30.67
C THR A 1004 3.55 8.77 -30.50
N LYS A 1005 3.58 9.54 -31.62
CA LYS A 1005 3.11 10.92 -31.69
C LYS A 1005 1.66 10.99 -31.20
N ALA A 1006 1.31 12.04 -30.44
CA ALA A 1006 0.02 12.18 -29.75
C ALA A 1006 -1.21 12.38 -30.65
N GLY A 1007 -1.13 12.08 -31.95
CA GLY A 1007 -2.13 12.47 -32.95
C GLY A 1007 -3.13 11.40 -33.41
N ALA A 1008 -2.92 10.11 -33.16
CA ALA A 1008 -3.77 9.07 -33.79
C ALA A 1008 -3.98 7.81 -32.92
N ALA A 1009 -4.14 7.96 -31.59
CA ALA A 1009 -4.65 6.86 -30.77
C ALA A 1009 -6.15 6.71 -31.04
N ARG A 1010 -6.50 5.76 -31.89
CA ARG A 1010 -7.88 5.49 -32.25
C ARG A 1010 -8.37 4.22 -31.52
N GLY A 1011 -9.68 4.07 -31.42
CA GLY A 1011 -10.35 2.94 -30.77
C GLY A 1011 -10.82 3.25 -29.35
N GLY A 1012 -11.19 2.20 -28.61
CA GLY A 1012 -11.91 2.31 -27.35
C GLY A 1012 -13.39 2.67 -27.52
N ALA A 1013 -13.97 2.46 -28.71
CA ALA A 1013 -15.39 2.76 -28.97
C ALA A 1013 -16.33 2.00 -28.00
N VAL A 1014 -15.94 0.77 -27.64
CA VAL A 1014 -16.59 -0.03 -26.58
C VAL A 1014 -16.73 0.73 -25.26
N TYR A 1015 -15.68 1.41 -24.81
CA TYR A 1015 -15.73 2.16 -23.55
C TYR A 1015 -16.49 3.47 -23.67
N ALA A 1016 -16.53 4.07 -24.86
CA ALA A 1016 -17.42 5.20 -25.14
C ALA A 1016 -18.89 4.77 -24.98
N LEU A 1017 -19.23 3.60 -25.53
CA LEU A 1017 -20.54 2.98 -25.40
C LEU A 1017 -20.88 2.63 -23.95
N PHE A 1018 -19.93 2.08 -23.18
CA PHE A 1018 -20.12 1.78 -21.75
C PHE A 1018 -20.36 3.01 -20.88
N ASN A 1019 -19.72 4.12 -21.22
CA ASN A 1019 -19.92 5.39 -20.50
C ASN A 1019 -21.26 6.04 -20.88
N PHE A 1020 -21.76 5.77 -22.09
CA PHE A 1020 -23.10 6.19 -22.49
C PHE A 1020 -24.17 5.40 -21.75
N ASP A 1021 -24.12 4.07 -21.85
CA ASP A 1021 -25.03 3.19 -21.13
C ASP A 1021 -24.28 1.98 -20.57
N ALA A 1022 -24.25 1.90 -19.24
CA ALA A 1022 -23.60 0.81 -18.52
C ALA A 1022 -24.22 -0.56 -18.81
N ARG A 1023 -25.42 -0.63 -19.41
CA ARG A 1023 -26.08 -1.88 -19.83
C ARG A 1023 -25.29 -2.63 -20.92
N TYR A 1024 -24.50 -1.91 -21.72
CA TYR A 1024 -23.60 -2.51 -22.72
C TYR A 1024 -22.39 -3.23 -22.12
N LYS A 1025 -22.05 -3.01 -20.85
CA LYS A 1025 -21.00 -3.78 -20.19
C LYS A 1025 -21.45 -5.23 -20.04
N HIS A 1026 -20.61 -6.18 -20.47
CA HIS A 1026 -20.84 -7.60 -20.17
C HIS A 1026 -20.74 -7.84 -18.65
N CYS A 1027 -19.69 -7.31 -18.00
CA CYS A 1027 -19.56 -7.29 -16.54
C CYS A 1027 -19.46 -5.84 -16.04
N PRO A 1028 -20.46 -5.32 -15.30
CA PRO A 1028 -20.46 -3.93 -14.84
C PRO A 1028 -19.55 -3.67 -13.62
N THR A 1029 -19.12 -4.71 -12.90
CA THR A 1029 -18.41 -4.57 -11.62
C THR A 1029 -16.89 -4.58 -11.74
N ILE A 1030 -16.31 -5.19 -12.78
CA ILE A 1030 -14.85 -5.35 -12.94
C ILE A 1030 -14.36 -4.66 -14.22
N SER A 1031 -13.27 -3.88 -14.11
CA SER A 1031 -12.68 -3.17 -15.24
C SER A 1031 -11.88 -4.10 -16.17
N MET A 1032 -12.35 -4.23 -17.42
CA MET A 1032 -11.72 -5.02 -18.49
C MET A 1032 -10.62 -4.31 -19.26
N ARG A 1033 -10.36 -3.04 -18.94
CA ARG A 1033 -9.34 -2.20 -19.60
C ARG A 1033 -7.97 -2.84 -19.62
N GLY A 1034 -7.70 -3.69 -18.62
CA GLY A 1034 -6.44 -4.39 -18.49
C GLY A 1034 -6.16 -5.37 -19.63
N ALA A 1035 -7.19 -5.99 -20.20
CA ALA A 1035 -7.07 -7.05 -21.18
C ALA A 1035 -6.87 -6.55 -22.62
N ASP A 1036 -7.02 -5.25 -22.88
CA ASP A 1036 -6.95 -4.74 -24.24
C ASP A 1036 -5.53 -4.86 -24.82
N CYS A 1037 -5.46 -5.23 -26.11
CA CYS A 1037 -4.24 -5.18 -26.88
C CYS A 1037 -4.07 -3.80 -27.51
N PHE A 1038 -2.82 -3.43 -27.80
CA PHE A 1038 -2.54 -2.25 -28.60
C PHE A 1038 -1.72 -2.65 -29.82
N LEU A 1039 -2.18 -2.22 -30.97
CA LEU A 1039 -1.52 -2.43 -32.25
C LEU A 1039 -0.86 -1.11 -32.67
N LEU A 1040 0.45 -1.15 -32.86
CA LEU A 1040 1.25 -0.02 -33.33
C LEU A 1040 1.62 -0.30 -34.79
N CYS A 1041 1.08 0.51 -35.69
CA CYS A 1041 1.30 0.41 -37.12
C CYS A 1041 2.38 1.41 -37.53
N HIS A 1042 3.47 0.93 -38.12
CA HIS A 1042 4.57 1.75 -38.62
C HIS A 1042 4.61 1.69 -40.14
N ASN A 1043 4.45 2.84 -40.79
CA ASN A 1043 4.66 2.95 -42.23
C ASN A 1043 6.15 3.22 -42.53
N ALA A 1044 6.78 2.41 -43.38
CA ALA A 1044 8.18 2.55 -43.74
C ALA A 1044 8.51 3.82 -44.54
N THR A 1045 7.54 4.41 -45.24
CA THR A 1045 7.75 5.55 -46.16
C THR A 1045 7.46 6.91 -45.54
N SER A 1046 6.50 7.00 -44.61
CA SER A 1046 5.97 8.28 -44.12
C SER A 1046 6.32 8.63 -42.67
N ASN A 1047 7.04 7.77 -41.95
CA ASN A 1047 7.34 7.93 -40.51
C ASN A 1047 6.07 8.24 -39.66
N THR A 1048 4.90 7.82 -40.16
CA THR A 1048 3.60 7.93 -39.47
C THR A 1048 3.36 6.64 -38.68
N SER A 1049 3.00 6.80 -37.41
CA SER A 1049 2.66 5.69 -36.51
C SER A 1049 1.19 5.79 -36.11
N GLU A 1050 0.36 4.84 -36.50
CA GLU A 1050 -1.02 4.74 -36.03
C GLU A 1050 -1.12 3.78 -34.84
N ASN A 1051 -1.94 4.13 -33.86
CA ASN A 1051 -2.12 3.35 -32.64
C ASN A 1051 -3.58 2.93 -32.49
N PHE A 1052 -3.82 1.63 -32.51
CA PHE A 1052 -5.15 1.06 -32.33
C PHE A 1052 -5.24 0.43 -30.95
N ARG A 1053 -6.23 0.82 -30.15
CA ARG A 1053 -6.64 0.06 -28.97
C ARG A 1053 -7.66 -0.99 -29.42
N LEU A 1054 -7.33 -2.25 -29.20
CA LEU A 1054 -8.17 -3.39 -29.56
C LEU A 1054 -8.73 -4.01 -28.29
N SER A 1055 -10.05 -3.93 -28.15
CA SER A 1055 -10.80 -4.53 -27.03
C SER A 1055 -11.43 -5.84 -27.48
N LEU A 1056 -11.54 -6.81 -26.59
CA LEU A 1056 -12.24 -8.06 -26.91
C LEU A 1056 -13.75 -7.80 -26.99
N LEU A 1057 -14.40 -8.34 -28.03
CA LEU A 1057 -15.85 -8.25 -28.19
C LEU A 1057 -16.60 -8.91 -27.02
N ASP A 1058 -15.98 -9.89 -26.35
CA ASP A 1058 -16.51 -10.56 -25.14
C ASP A 1058 -16.75 -9.59 -23.96
N SER A 1059 -16.19 -8.38 -24.01
CA SER A 1059 -16.47 -7.32 -23.03
C SER A 1059 -17.80 -6.60 -23.25
N LEU A 1060 -18.36 -6.67 -24.47
CA LEU A 1060 -19.58 -6.00 -24.90
C LEU A 1060 -20.79 -6.94 -24.81
N ASP A 1061 -21.88 -6.44 -24.23
CA ASP A 1061 -23.20 -7.08 -24.33
C ASP A 1061 -23.97 -6.50 -25.52
N MET A 1062 -24.30 -7.36 -26.48
CA MET A 1062 -25.04 -7.00 -27.70
C MET A 1062 -26.52 -6.73 -27.46
N ASN A 1063 -27.06 -7.10 -26.28
CA ASN A 1063 -28.46 -6.94 -25.87
C ASN A 1063 -29.50 -7.36 -26.93
N PRO A 1064 -29.41 -8.55 -27.55
CA PRO A 1064 -30.23 -8.93 -28.71
C PRO A 1064 -31.74 -9.05 -28.44
N ARG A 1065 -32.17 -8.93 -27.18
CA ARG A 1065 -33.57 -9.06 -26.75
C ARG A 1065 -34.24 -7.71 -26.44
N ASP A 1066 -33.49 -6.61 -26.50
CA ASP A 1066 -34.00 -5.26 -26.23
C ASP A 1066 -33.80 -4.41 -27.48
N ASP A 1067 -34.86 -4.24 -28.29
CA ASP A 1067 -34.80 -3.50 -29.56
C ASP A 1067 -34.26 -2.07 -29.44
N LYS A 1068 -34.28 -1.48 -28.24
CA LYS A 1068 -33.73 -0.14 -27.99
C LYS A 1068 -32.23 -0.15 -27.68
N LEU A 1069 -31.70 -1.30 -27.23
CA LEU A 1069 -30.29 -1.48 -26.86
C LEU A 1069 -29.54 -2.43 -27.79
N THR A 1070 -30.22 -3.16 -28.66
CA THR A 1070 -29.61 -4.10 -29.59
C THR A 1070 -28.52 -3.41 -30.42
N VAL A 1071 -27.34 -4.01 -30.44
CA VAL A 1071 -26.27 -3.60 -31.36
C VAL A 1071 -26.52 -4.26 -32.70
N HIS A 1072 -26.90 -3.47 -33.71
CA HIS A 1072 -27.23 -3.96 -35.04
C HIS A 1072 -25.97 -4.23 -35.85
N VAL A 1073 -25.99 -5.24 -36.72
CA VAL A 1073 -24.88 -5.47 -37.65
C VAL A 1073 -25.06 -4.56 -38.85
N ALA A 1074 -24.06 -3.71 -39.12
CA ALA A 1074 -24.09 -2.81 -40.27
C ALA A 1074 -24.00 -3.60 -41.58
N THR A 1075 -24.65 -3.10 -42.64
CA THR A 1075 -24.63 -3.72 -43.98
C THR A 1075 -23.30 -3.53 -44.70
N LYS A 1076 -22.52 -2.51 -44.31
CA LYS A 1076 -21.21 -2.22 -44.88
C LYS A 1076 -20.09 -2.79 -44.00
N PRO A 1077 -19.13 -3.55 -44.56
CA PRO A 1077 -17.97 -4.00 -43.80
C PRO A 1077 -17.10 -2.80 -43.37
N PRO A 1078 -16.37 -2.91 -42.26
CA PRO A 1078 -15.43 -1.89 -41.81
C PRO A 1078 -14.23 -1.82 -42.77
N THR A 1079 -13.54 -0.69 -42.78
CA THR A 1079 -12.27 -0.55 -43.52
C THR A 1079 -11.12 -1.36 -42.89
N TYR A 1080 -11.34 -1.98 -41.72
CA TYR A 1080 -10.32 -2.62 -40.89
C TYR A 1080 -10.57 -4.12 -40.73
N VAL A 1081 -9.51 -4.89 -40.50
CA VAL A 1081 -9.57 -6.36 -40.30
C VAL A 1081 -10.17 -6.79 -38.94
N VAL A 1082 -10.69 -5.84 -38.17
CA VAL A 1082 -11.30 -6.01 -36.85
C VAL A 1082 -12.68 -5.35 -36.84
N ASN A 1083 -13.55 -5.71 -35.90
CA ASN A 1083 -14.86 -5.07 -35.83
C ASN A 1083 -14.71 -3.57 -35.47
N ALA A 1084 -15.55 -2.73 -36.05
CA ALA A 1084 -15.66 -1.33 -35.68
C ALA A 1084 -17.06 -1.04 -35.15
N ILE A 1085 -17.16 -0.32 -34.04
CA ILE A 1085 -18.45 0.07 -33.47
C ILE A 1085 -18.71 1.52 -33.84
N ASP A 1086 -19.80 1.76 -34.56
CA ASP A 1086 -20.30 3.11 -34.77
C ASP A 1086 -21.25 3.48 -33.63
N VAL A 1087 -20.83 4.49 -32.87
CA VAL A 1087 -21.59 5.04 -31.74
C VAL A 1087 -22.15 6.36 -32.30
N PRO A 1088 -23.48 6.47 -32.56
CA PRO A 1088 -24.09 7.69 -33.08
C PRO A 1088 -23.69 9.01 -32.37
N ALA A 1089 -23.96 10.15 -32.99
CA ALA A 1089 -23.68 11.44 -32.36
C ALA A 1089 -24.66 11.72 -31.21
N GLN A 1090 -24.18 12.23 -30.06
CA GLN A 1090 -25.06 12.75 -29.01
C GLN A 1090 -25.83 13.99 -29.54
N VAL A 1091 -27.15 13.91 -29.60
CA VAL A 1091 -28.01 15.09 -29.79
C VAL A 1091 -28.23 15.74 -28.42
N VAL A 1092 -27.67 16.94 -28.23
CA VAL A 1092 -27.95 17.73 -27.03
C VAL A 1092 -29.32 18.40 -27.19
N MET A 1093 -30.36 17.79 -26.63
CA MET A 1093 -31.67 18.44 -26.50
C MET A 1093 -31.57 19.60 -25.49
N GLN A 1094 -31.77 20.84 -25.95
CA GLN A 1094 -32.01 22.00 -25.08
C GLN A 1094 -33.43 21.90 -24.50
N GLY A 1095 -33.60 21.17 -23.39
CA GLY A 1095 -34.89 21.06 -22.70
C GLY A 1095 -34.79 20.31 -21.38
N LYS A 1096 -35.69 20.61 -20.42
CA LYS A 1096 -35.71 20.16 -19.01
C LYS A 1096 -35.83 18.63 -18.77
N SER A 1097 -35.66 17.77 -19.79
CA SER A 1097 -35.64 16.31 -19.63
C SER A 1097 -34.21 15.79 -19.45
N PRO A 1098 -33.90 15.00 -18.40
CA PRO A 1098 -32.54 14.59 -18.05
C PRO A 1098 -32.03 13.39 -18.86
N THR A 1099 -32.74 12.92 -19.89
CA THR A 1099 -32.31 11.78 -20.71
C THR A 1099 -31.75 12.23 -22.06
N PRO A 1100 -30.43 12.10 -22.31
CA PRO A 1100 -29.88 12.32 -23.64
C PRO A 1100 -30.46 11.29 -24.62
N GLN A 1101 -31.28 11.75 -25.57
CA GLN A 1101 -31.81 10.92 -26.66
C GLN A 1101 -30.84 10.95 -27.85
N TRP A 1102 -30.57 9.78 -28.42
CA TRP A 1102 -29.76 9.62 -29.62
C TRP A 1102 -30.67 9.60 -30.84
N SER A 1103 -30.22 10.18 -31.95
CA SER A 1103 -30.93 10.13 -33.23
C SER A 1103 -30.47 8.96 -34.12
N GLY A 1104 -30.00 7.84 -33.54
CA GLY A 1104 -29.48 6.71 -34.33
C GLY A 1104 -29.35 5.41 -33.54
N ARG A 1105 -29.24 4.29 -34.26
CA ARG A 1105 -29.02 2.94 -33.73
C ARG A 1105 -27.52 2.68 -33.54
N VAL A 1106 -27.13 1.88 -32.54
CA VAL A 1106 -25.72 1.46 -32.38
C VAL A 1106 -25.45 0.34 -33.37
N GLU A 1107 -24.42 0.51 -34.21
CA GLU A 1107 -24.08 -0.45 -35.25
C GLU A 1107 -22.68 -1.03 -35.06
N ILE A 1108 -22.52 -2.32 -35.32
CA ILE A 1108 -21.23 -3.00 -35.40
C ILE A 1108 -20.94 -3.38 -36.86
N HIS A 1109 -19.85 -2.85 -37.39
CA HIS A 1109 -19.31 -3.24 -38.68
C HIS A 1109 -18.43 -4.46 -38.49
N ARG A 1110 -18.79 -5.58 -39.14
CA ARG A 1110 -18.03 -6.82 -39.09
C ARG A 1110 -17.16 -6.99 -40.33
N PRO A 1111 -15.86 -7.30 -40.20
CA PRO A 1111 -15.00 -7.62 -41.33
C PRO A 1111 -15.48 -8.89 -42.03
N THR A 1112 -15.08 -9.09 -43.30
CA THR A 1112 -15.49 -10.26 -44.10
C THR A 1112 -15.10 -11.59 -43.44
N VAL A 1113 -13.96 -11.60 -42.75
CA VAL A 1113 -13.54 -12.72 -41.89
C VAL A 1113 -13.82 -12.40 -40.42
N PRO A 1114 -14.64 -13.17 -39.70
CA PRO A 1114 -15.08 -12.84 -38.33
C PRO A 1114 -13.93 -12.59 -37.36
N SER A 1115 -13.87 -11.47 -36.66
CA SER A 1115 -12.83 -11.15 -35.66
C SER A 1115 -13.39 -11.13 -34.24
N ALA A 1116 -12.61 -11.56 -33.25
CA ALA A 1116 -12.96 -11.43 -31.83
C ALA A 1116 -12.58 -10.07 -31.24
N TRP A 1117 -11.81 -9.27 -31.99
CA TRP A 1117 -11.35 -7.95 -31.59
C TRP A 1117 -12.22 -6.87 -32.18
N CYS A 1118 -12.44 -5.82 -31.41
CA CYS A 1118 -13.11 -4.61 -31.84
C CYS A 1118 -12.27 -3.41 -31.44
N PHE A 1119 -12.40 -2.36 -32.23
CA PHE A 1119 -11.67 -1.13 -32.06
C PHE A 1119 -12.58 -0.04 -31.49
#